data_AF-A0A812RSX9-F1
#
_entry.id   AF-A0A812RSX9-F1
#
_cell.length_a   1.000
_cell.length_b   1.000
_cell.length_c   1.000
_cell.angle_alpha   90.00
_cell.angle_beta   90.00
_cell.angle_gamma   90.00
#
_symmetry.space_group_name_H-M   'P 1'
#
loop_
_entity.id
_entity.type
_entity.pdbx_description
1 polymer ?
#
loop_
_entity_poly.entity_id
_entity_poly.type
_entity_poly.pdbx_seq_one_letter_code
_entity_poly.pdbx_strand_id
1 'polypeptide(L)'
;MASFAWPDPAKPTPTSKVVSDPKDWKDEALLIPHECIRWYNAHLLQILDEFDPVARPTCAWKTKVLFSFFADYYMPFVHHHHHGEEHIYNPGILEKCKSAGVADPFPKIKEDHEKLLSHLESLLTFRKGIDAGDGQVLEEFKKSMKEMIEFMEEHLAEEERDYPKIFDACKMTQEEEGALVHKILESLGLDGNKRMLPTVLYTMALWRGKDKMLEWETHLPGPVRMLNNNCWVKDFQENQLRVLEALKKEEAFEPQVRNHTLRTRRMGPFCLVDATIVVDARISASAASMIAEAVHDQVIRDFHPSVTDVLVHVDPDGSPQSHRLETHSEVGAMSDPVMNPEELEARIRQALLQEDTDKDLPRILEVTDLHTYFYMEDERNFTSDGHPDFIYPGCHAKFVLTVGKTVDLHPGDVVESALQNNVVQSRSAADFAVGISQNKGVRRGEDVVVTPGSNGVLKIAMLMDGHGGQGIVQHAAALQKRLLERCTSFEAWPGCAEEAVAAFQDQAREQHWPSGATLVAVVSEVKTSRTAFAWAGDSQGVWIRGGQIVYRTTTHTTENVAELQRLQTHRPAYSYRLRHGYLCSTTPNAGCVMPTRGLGDVDLESAGFLAVPETSDFVEVEADDVILIASDGLWDVVSEEQVLAILADKQLPTLEAQATALAAAAVRAWRAQYGSSEADDVSVLLYRPQLDSASGAEL
;
A
#
# COMPACT_ATOMS: atom_id res chain seq x y z
N MET A 1 -20.99 -2.97 30.58
CA MET A 1 -21.14 -2.05 29.43
C MET A 1 -22.48 -2.36 28.77
N ALA A 2 -23.30 -1.36 28.49
CA ALA A 2 -24.61 -1.56 27.88
C ALA A 2 -24.45 -2.06 26.43
N SER A 3 -25.32 -2.98 25.98
CA SER A 3 -25.39 -3.43 24.59
C SER A 3 -25.82 -2.27 23.68
N PHE A 4 -25.29 -2.20 22.45
CA PHE A 4 -25.74 -1.25 21.45
C PHE A 4 -27.27 -1.34 21.27
N ALA A 5 -27.94 -0.20 21.27
CA ALA A 5 -29.38 -0.12 21.11
C ALA A 5 -29.69 0.44 19.71
N TRP A 6 -30.28 -0.40 18.86
CA TRP A 6 -30.82 0.05 17.57
C TRP A 6 -31.88 1.14 17.77
N PRO A 7 -31.92 2.16 16.89
CA PRO A 7 -32.91 3.21 16.98
C PRO A 7 -34.32 2.63 16.80
N ASP A 8 -35.28 3.17 17.54
CA ASP A 8 -36.68 2.75 17.53
C ASP A 8 -37.59 3.98 17.57
N PRO A 9 -37.65 4.75 16.47
CA PRO A 9 -38.42 5.97 16.42
C PRO A 9 -39.92 5.66 16.47
N ALA A 10 -40.69 6.47 17.20
CA ALA A 10 -42.14 6.28 17.32
C ALA A 10 -42.90 6.39 15.98
N LYS A 11 -42.30 7.03 14.98
CA LYS A 11 -42.81 7.15 13.61
C LYS A 11 -41.64 7.01 12.63
N PRO A 12 -41.28 5.78 12.21
CA PRO A 12 -40.26 5.57 11.20
C PRO A 12 -40.78 6.07 9.85
N THR A 13 -40.02 6.96 9.20
CA THR A 13 -40.34 7.51 7.88
C THR A 13 -39.06 7.79 7.10
N PRO A 14 -39.02 7.55 5.78
CA PRO A 14 -37.89 7.92 4.94
C PRO A 14 -37.72 9.44 4.84
N THR A 15 -36.48 9.85 4.58
CA THR A 15 -36.09 11.25 4.34
C THR A 15 -36.19 11.65 2.87
N SER A 16 -36.39 10.68 1.97
CA SER A 16 -36.69 10.91 0.55
C SER A 16 -37.74 12.00 0.32
N LYS A 17 -37.44 12.90 -0.62
CA LYS A 17 -38.36 13.95 -1.11
C LYS A 17 -39.43 13.42 -2.06
N VAL A 18 -39.26 12.20 -2.56
CA VAL A 18 -40.13 11.59 -3.60
C VAL A 18 -40.96 10.46 -3.02
N VAL A 19 -40.35 9.60 -2.20
CA VAL A 19 -40.99 8.43 -1.59
C VAL A 19 -41.13 8.67 -0.09
N SER A 20 -42.16 9.42 0.31
CA SER A 20 -42.42 9.71 1.73
C SER A 20 -43.24 8.64 2.46
N ASP A 21 -43.89 7.74 1.71
CA ASP A 21 -44.79 6.70 2.22
C ASP A 21 -44.76 5.47 1.28
N PRO A 22 -43.71 4.64 1.36
CA PRO A 22 -43.47 3.55 0.41
C PRO A 22 -44.61 2.53 0.41
N LYS A 23 -45.11 2.18 -0.78
CA LYS A 23 -46.31 1.34 -0.96
C LYS A 23 -46.00 -0.13 -1.18
N ASP A 24 -44.92 -0.41 -1.88
CA ASP A 24 -44.47 -1.76 -2.20
C ASP A 24 -42.94 -1.84 -2.26
N TRP A 25 -42.41 -3.00 -2.66
CA TRP A 25 -40.97 -3.23 -2.72
C TRP A 25 -40.24 -2.33 -3.72
N LYS A 26 -40.93 -1.80 -4.74
CA LYS A 26 -40.30 -0.95 -5.76
C LYS A 26 -39.95 0.42 -5.19
N ASP A 27 -40.86 0.96 -4.38
CA ASP A 27 -40.64 2.18 -3.61
C ASP A 27 -39.52 2.00 -2.57
N GLU A 28 -39.39 0.79 -2.01
CA GLU A 28 -38.37 0.49 -0.98
C GLU A 28 -36.98 0.17 -1.53
N ALA A 29 -36.86 -0.31 -2.77
CA ALA A 29 -35.64 -0.89 -3.33
C ALA A 29 -34.41 0.04 -3.21
N LEU A 30 -34.55 1.28 -3.69
CA LEU A 30 -33.48 2.28 -3.64
C LEU A 30 -33.37 2.99 -2.29
N LEU A 31 -34.42 2.98 -1.46
CA LEU A 31 -34.37 3.63 -0.14
C LEU A 31 -33.32 2.99 0.79
N ILE A 32 -32.99 1.70 0.59
CA ILE A 32 -31.99 1.01 1.41
C ILE A 32 -30.62 1.70 1.33
N PRO A 33 -29.98 1.83 0.16
CA PRO A 33 -28.73 2.59 0.03
C PRO A 33 -28.94 4.11 0.15
N HIS A 34 -30.03 4.67 -0.39
CA HIS A 34 -30.20 6.12 -0.48
C HIS A 34 -30.37 6.76 0.89
N GLU A 35 -31.12 6.14 1.81
CA GLU A 35 -31.30 6.70 3.15
C GLU A 35 -30.00 6.68 3.97
N CYS A 36 -29.03 5.81 3.63
CA CYS A 36 -27.68 5.87 4.20
C CYS A 36 -26.93 7.11 3.74
N ILE A 37 -26.97 7.38 2.43
CA ILE A 37 -26.32 8.53 1.81
C ILE A 37 -26.93 9.83 2.35
N ARG A 38 -28.27 9.94 2.38
CA ARG A 38 -28.97 11.09 2.97
C ARG A 38 -28.63 11.29 4.42
N TRP A 39 -28.55 10.20 5.19
CA TRP A 39 -28.19 10.27 6.60
C TRP A 39 -26.78 10.85 6.78
N TYR A 40 -25.79 10.41 6.00
CA TYR A 40 -24.47 11.02 6.00
C TYR A 40 -24.49 12.48 5.54
N ASN A 41 -25.16 12.79 4.43
CA ASN A 41 -25.28 14.16 3.90
C ASN A 41 -25.82 15.12 4.96
N ALA A 42 -26.88 14.73 5.67
CA ALA A 42 -27.45 15.53 6.74
C ALA A 42 -26.47 15.76 7.91
N HIS A 43 -25.62 14.78 8.24
CA HIS A 43 -24.59 14.95 9.27
C HIS A 43 -23.46 15.85 8.79
N LEU A 44 -23.02 15.67 7.55
CA LEU A 44 -21.95 16.45 6.93
C LEU A 44 -22.34 17.93 6.80
N LEU A 45 -23.56 18.24 6.36
CA LEU A 45 -24.06 19.62 6.33
C LEU A 45 -24.00 20.28 7.71
N GLN A 46 -24.41 19.58 8.77
CA GLN A 46 -24.32 20.09 10.14
C GLN A 46 -22.87 20.30 10.60
N ILE A 47 -21.96 19.41 10.19
CA ILE A 47 -20.53 19.54 10.52
C ILE A 47 -19.94 20.75 9.81
N LEU A 48 -20.24 20.95 8.52
CA LEU A 48 -19.68 22.02 7.69
C LEU A 48 -20.03 23.41 8.21
N ASP A 49 -21.21 23.61 8.81
CA ASP A 49 -21.62 24.92 9.33
C ASP A 49 -20.69 25.40 10.47
N GLU A 50 -20.15 24.48 11.27
CA GLU A 50 -19.22 24.75 12.37
C GLU A 50 -17.78 24.26 12.10
N PHE A 51 -17.48 23.91 10.85
CA PHE A 51 -16.15 23.45 10.44
C PHE A 51 -15.26 24.65 10.10
N ASP A 52 -14.43 25.06 11.06
CA ASP A 52 -13.46 26.15 10.89
C ASP A 52 -12.14 25.85 11.62
N PRO A 53 -11.36 24.86 11.15
CA PRO A 53 -10.07 24.51 11.73
C PRO A 53 -8.98 25.55 11.50
N VAL A 54 -9.16 26.44 10.52
CA VAL A 54 -8.18 27.48 10.15
C VAL A 54 -8.23 28.65 11.13
N ALA A 55 -9.42 29.17 11.45
CA ALA A 55 -9.55 30.27 12.40
C ALA A 55 -9.62 29.80 13.87
N ARG A 56 -10.02 28.53 14.12
CA ARG A 56 -10.13 27.96 15.48
C ARG A 56 -9.13 26.82 15.70
N PRO A 57 -7.98 27.08 16.38
CA PRO A 57 -7.00 26.03 16.69
C PRO A 57 -7.54 24.85 17.50
N THR A 58 -8.57 25.07 18.32
CA THR A 58 -9.28 24.00 19.06
C THR A 58 -10.00 23.01 18.15
N CYS A 59 -10.23 23.37 16.88
CA CYS A 59 -10.85 22.55 15.85
C CYS A 59 -9.84 21.93 14.88
N ALA A 60 -8.53 22.14 15.02
CA ALA A 60 -7.51 21.64 14.08
C ALA A 60 -7.57 20.10 13.91
N TRP A 61 -7.91 19.37 14.97
CA TRP A 61 -8.09 17.92 14.94
C TRP A 61 -9.23 17.47 14.00
N LYS A 62 -10.24 18.33 13.77
CA LYS A 62 -11.40 18.01 12.94
C LYS A 62 -11.02 17.79 11.49
N THR A 63 -9.98 18.46 10.96
CA THR A 63 -9.54 18.24 9.58
C THR A 63 -9.11 16.79 9.37
N LYS A 64 -8.21 16.29 10.23
CA LYS A 64 -7.77 14.88 10.18
C LYS A 64 -8.97 13.93 10.29
N VAL A 65 -9.82 14.12 11.30
CA VAL A 65 -10.93 13.20 11.58
C VAL A 65 -11.99 13.22 10.48
N LEU A 66 -12.36 14.38 9.95
CA LEU A 66 -13.34 14.51 8.87
C LEU A 66 -12.83 13.87 7.57
N PHE A 67 -11.58 14.15 7.18
CA PHE A 67 -11.02 13.58 5.95
C PHE A 67 -10.76 12.07 6.06
N SER A 68 -10.37 11.57 7.24
CA SER A 68 -10.32 10.12 7.48
C SER A 68 -11.71 9.49 7.38
N PHE A 69 -12.72 10.08 8.03
CA PHE A 69 -14.10 9.59 7.92
C PHE A 69 -14.60 9.58 6.47
N PHE A 70 -14.28 10.62 5.70
CA PHE A 70 -14.61 10.69 4.28
C PHE A 70 -13.99 9.55 3.48
N ALA A 71 -12.67 9.34 3.62
CA ALA A 71 -11.94 8.33 2.88
C ALA A 71 -12.30 6.89 3.32
N ASP A 72 -12.57 6.67 4.61
CA ASP A 72 -12.75 5.33 5.17
C ASP A 72 -14.18 4.81 5.08
N TYR A 73 -15.18 5.71 5.11
CA TYR A 73 -16.60 5.34 5.20
C TYR A 73 -17.48 5.99 4.14
N TYR A 74 -17.49 7.32 4.02
CA TYR A 74 -18.44 8.02 3.15
C TYR A 74 -18.16 7.78 1.66
N MET A 75 -16.95 8.06 1.19
CA MET A 75 -16.60 7.88 -0.23
C MET A 75 -16.69 6.42 -0.66
N PRO A 76 -16.15 5.43 0.08
CA PRO A 76 -16.30 4.03 -0.29
C PRO A 76 -17.77 3.60 -0.40
N PHE A 77 -18.65 4.13 0.46
CA PHE A 77 -20.09 3.84 0.39
C PHE A 77 -20.71 4.40 -0.90
N VAL A 78 -20.43 5.67 -1.22
CA VAL A 78 -20.96 6.33 -2.43
C VAL A 78 -20.41 5.65 -3.69
N HIS A 79 -19.11 5.37 -3.75
CA HIS A 79 -18.51 4.64 -4.88
C HIS A 79 -19.10 3.25 -5.05
N HIS A 80 -19.24 2.48 -3.96
CA HIS A 80 -19.79 1.11 -4.05
C HIS A 80 -21.25 1.10 -4.52
N HIS A 81 -22.08 2.02 -4.00
CA HIS A 81 -23.46 2.14 -4.43
C HIS A 81 -23.58 2.38 -5.94
N HIS A 82 -22.93 3.42 -6.47
CA HIS A 82 -23.01 3.76 -7.89
C HIS A 82 -22.27 2.74 -8.78
N HIS A 83 -21.17 2.13 -8.30
CA HIS A 83 -20.52 1.02 -9.00
C HIS A 83 -21.44 -0.21 -9.08
N GLY A 84 -22.16 -0.52 -8.00
CA GLY A 84 -23.18 -1.56 -7.97
C GLY A 84 -24.29 -1.29 -8.98
N GLU A 85 -24.69 -0.04 -9.14
CA GLU A 85 -25.67 0.35 -10.16
C GLU A 85 -25.14 0.16 -11.57
N GLU A 86 -23.98 0.74 -11.90
CA GLU A 86 -23.43 0.71 -13.26
C GLU A 86 -23.04 -0.69 -13.75
N HIS A 87 -22.60 -1.57 -12.84
CA HIS A 87 -22.05 -2.87 -13.23
C HIS A 87 -22.95 -4.06 -12.91
N ILE A 88 -23.95 -3.91 -12.02
CA ILE A 88 -24.81 -5.01 -11.60
C ILE A 88 -26.29 -4.65 -11.77
N TYR A 89 -26.75 -3.56 -11.15
CA TYR A 89 -28.17 -3.23 -11.08
C TYR A 89 -28.74 -2.79 -12.45
N ASN A 90 -28.17 -1.74 -13.05
CA ASN A 90 -28.60 -1.16 -14.32
C ASN A 90 -28.47 -2.16 -15.47
N PRO A 91 -27.36 -2.92 -15.61
CA PRO A 91 -27.27 -3.98 -16.62
C PRO A 91 -28.33 -5.07 -16.45
N GLY A 92 -28.61 -5.50 -15.21
CA GLY A 92 -29.64 -6.50 -14.93
C GLY A 92 -31.05 -6.02 -15.27
N ILE A 93 -31.38 -4.77 -14.94
CA ILE A 93 -32.65 -4.15 -15.31
C ILE A 93 -32.74 -3.93 -16.83
N LEU A 94 -31.64 -3.56 -17.48
CA LEU A 94 -31.57 -3.34 -18.93
C LEU A 94 -31.84 -4.64 -19.71
N GLU A 95 -31.39 -5.78 -19.22
CA GLU A 95 -31.71 -7.09 -19.81
C GLU A 95 -33.23 -7.36 -19.81
N LYS A 96 -33.90 -7.01 -18.71
CA LYS A 96 -35.37 -7.07 -18.60
C LYS A 96 -36.05 -6.07 -19.54
N CYS A 97 -35.54 -4.84 -19.62
CA CYS A 97 -36.06 -3.81 -20.53
C CYS A 97 -35.99 -4.28 -22.00
N LYS A 98 -34.85 -4.84 -22.42
CA LYS A 98 -34.67 -5.41 -23.76
C LYS A 98 -35.69 -6.52 -24.05
N SER A 99 -35.89 -7.41 -23.09
CA SER A 99 -36.86 -8.52 -23.20
C SER A 99 -38.31 -8.03 -23.28
N ALA A 100 -38.61 -6.89 -22.67
CA ALA A 100 -39.93 -6.26 -22.67
C ALA A 100 -40.15 -5.25 -23.82
N GLY A 101 -39.15 -4.99 -24.66
CA GLY A 101 -39.23 -3.99 -25.73
C GLY A 101 -39.21 -2.54 -25.23
N VAL A 102 -38.66 -2.30 -24.04
CA VAL A 102 -38.48 -0.97 -23.43
C VAL A 102 -37.11 -0.42 -23.85
N ALA A 103 -37.07 0.85 -24.26
CA ALA A 103 -35.82 1.54 -24.61
C ALA A 103 -34.90 1.67 -23.38
N ASP A 104 -33.59 1.80 -23.62
CA ASP A 104 -32.59 1.94 -22.56
C ASP A 104 -32.83 3.21 -21.73
N PRO A 105 -33.16 3.09 -20.43
CA PRO A 105 -33.48 4.23 -19.59
C PRO A 105 -32.27 4.86 -18.88
N PHE A 106 -31.08 4.23 -18.94
CA PHE A 106 -29.92 4.59 -18.11
C PHE A 106 -28.90 5.61 -18.67
N PRO A 107 -28.95 6.12 -19.93
CA PRO A 107 -27.90 7.03 -20.42
C PRO A 107 -27.68 8.28 -19.56
N LYS A 108 -28.75 8.88 -19.02
CA LYS A 108 -28.63 10.07 -18.16
C LYS A 108 -28.05 9.72 -16.80
N ILE A 109 -28.54 8.65 -16.17
CA ILE A 109 -28.07 8.16 -14.87
C ILE A 109 -26.55 7.95 -14.89
N LYS A 110 -26.04 7.31 -15.95
CA LYS A 110 -24.60 7.12 -16.15
C LYS A 110 -23.82 8.45 -16.23
N GLU A 111 -24.33 9.42 -16.99
CA GLU A 111 -23.69 10.74 -17.10
C GLU A 111 -23.65 11.47 -15.75
N ASP A 112 -24.72 11.35 -14.96
CA ASP A 112 -24.82 11.98 -13.65
C ASP A 112 -23.94 11.26 -12.61
N HIS A 113 -23.79 9.92 -12.69
CA HIS A 113 -22.82 9.15 -11.89
C HIS A 113 -21.38 9.58 -12.17
N GLU A 114 -20.99 9.72 -13.45
CA GLU A 114 -19.65 10.17 -13.84
C GLU A 114 -19.33 11.57 -13.28
N LYS A 115 -20.30 12.50 -13.37
CA LYS A 115 -20.16 13.85 -12.77
C LYS A 115 -20.06 13.80 -11.26
N LEU A 116 -20.93 13.02 -10.60
CA LEU A 116 -20.98 12.91 -9.14
C LEU A 116 -19.65 12.39 -8.58
N LEU A 117 -19.15 11.28 -9.13
CA LEU A 117 -17.94 10.63 -8.64
C LEU A 117 -16.71 11.51 -8.89
N SER A 118 -16.63 12.19 -10.04
CA SER A 118 -15.55 13.15 -10.31
C SER A 118 -15.56 14.32 -9.34
N HIS A 119 -16.74 14.87 -9.00
CA HIS A 119 -16.86 15.92 -8.00
C HIS A 119 -16.48 15.40 -6.61
N LEU A 120 -16.94 14.21 -6.24
CA LEU A 120 -16.62 13.56 -4.96
C LEU A 120 -15.12 13.39 -4.75
N GLU A 121 -14.39 12.88 -5.76
CA GLU A 121 -12.94 12.69 -5.72
C GLU A 121 -12.17 14.00 -5.55
N SER A 122 -12.64 15.07 -6.21
CA SER A 122 -12.00 16.39 -6.11
C SER A 122 -11.99 16.96 -4.68
N LEU A 123 -12.93 16.55 -3.82
CA LEU A 123 -13.04 17.06 -2.45
C LEU A 123 -11.83 16.70 -1.57
N LEU A 124 -11.17 15.56 -1.84
CA LEU A 124 -9.98 15.15 -1.07
C LEU A 124 -8.78 16.08 -1.32
N THR A 125 -8.72 16.73 -2.49
CA THR A 125 -7.60 17.60 -2.87
C THR A 125 -7.50 18.86 -1.99
N PHE A 126 -8.62 19.29 -1.38
CA PHE A 126 -8.68 20.47 -0.52
C PHE A 126 -7.91 20.29 0.81
N ARG A 127 -7.67 19.05 1.25
CA ARG A 127 -7.05 18.76 2.56
C ARG A 127 -5.73 19.51 2.76
N LYS A 128 -4.85 19.44 1.76
CA LYS A 128 -3.50 20.02 1.84
C LYS A 128 -3.53 21.53 2.09
N GLY A 129 -4.45 22.24 1.43
CA GLY A 129 -4.60 23.68 1.65
C GLY A 129 -5.23 24.02 3.01
N ILE A 130 -6.21 23.23 3.46
CA ILE A 130 -6.82 23.40 4.80
C ILE A 130 -5.78 23.15 5.91
N ASP A 131 -4.99 22.08 5.80
CA ASP A 131 -3.91 21.75 6.75
C ASP A 131 -2.79 22.82 6.74
N ALA A 132 -2.57 23.49 5.60
CA ALA A 132 -1.67 24.63 5.49
C ALA A 132 -2.24 25.95 6.08
N GLY A 133 -3.47 25.94 6.59
CA GLY A 133 -4.12 27.11 7.18
C GLY A 133 -4.71 28.07 6.15
N ASP A 134 -4.99 27.61 4.92
CA ASP A 134 -5.58 28.46 3.87
C ASP A 134 -7.11 28.59 4.05
N GLY A 135 -7.54 29.74 4.55
CA GLY A 135 -8.97 30.04 4.77
C GLY A 135 -9.78 30.18 3.48
N GLN A 136 -9.17 30.52 2.35
CA GLN A 136 -9.87 30.56 1.07
C GLN A 136 -10.18 29.14 0.60
N VAL A 137 -9.20 28.24 0.66
CA VAL A 137 -9.36 26.82 0.32
C VAL A 137 -10.42 26.17 1.22
N LEU A 138 -10.48 26.51 2.51
CA LEU A 138 -11.52 26.03 3.41
C LEU A 138 -12.94 26.43 2.97
N GLU A 139 -13.15 27.69 2.58
CA GLU A 139 -14.47 28.16 2.14
C GLU A 139 -14.85 27.59 0.77
N GLU A 140 -13.87 27.41 -0.13
CA GLU A 140 -14.06 26.70 -1.40
C GLU A 140 -14.44 25.23 -1.18
N PHE A 141 -13.79 24.54 -0.24
CA PHE A 141 -14.13 23.18 0.16
C PHE A 141 -15.56 23.09 0.69
N LYS A 142 -15.95 23.97 1.63
CA LYS A 142 -17.30 23.98 2.21
C LYS A 142 -18.36 24.24 1.15
N LYS A 143 -18.09 25.16 0.21
CA LYS A 143 -18.97 25.43 -0.92
C LYS A 143 -19.09 24.22 -1.84
N SER A 144 -17.97 23.67 -2.29
CA SER A 144 -17.92 22.50 -3.18
C SER A 144 -18.64 21.29 -2.58
N MET A 145 -18.46 21.05 -1.28
CA MET A 145 -19.14 19.96 -0.58
C MET A 145 -20.66 20.17 -0.49
N LYS A 146 -21.13 21.40 -0.26
CA LYS A 146 -22.57 21.72 -0.26
C LYS A 146 -23.18 21.54 -1.65
N GLU A 147 -22.50 21.98 -2.69
CA GLU A 147 -22.92 21.79 -4.09
C GLU A 147 -22.97 20.31 -4.48
N MET A 148 -21.98 19.51 -4.06
CA MET A 148 -21.96 18.07 -4.30
C MET A 148 -23.12 17.36 -3.58
N ILE A 149 -23.39 17.70 -2.31
CA ILE A 149 -24.54 17.15 -1.58
C ILE A 149 -25.86 17.53 -2.25
N GLU A 150 -26.01 18.78 -2.69
CA GLU A 150 -27.22 19.21 -3.40
C GLU A 150 -27.43 18.43 -4.70
N PHE A 151 -26.38 18.27 -5.50
CA PHE A 151 -26.41 17.45 -6.72
C PHE A 151 -26.79 15.99 -6.41
N MET A 152 -26.17 15.39 -5.38
CA MET A 152 -26.46 14.02 -4.96
C MET A 152 -27.91 13.86 -4.51
N GLU A 153 -28.45 14.77 -3.70
CA GLU A 153 -29.85 14.71 -3.26
C GLU A 153 -30.86 14.81 -4.42
N GLU A 154 -30.56 15.62 -5.44
CA GLU A 154 -31.37 15.72 -6.65
C GLU A 154 -31.30 14.44 -7.49
N HIS A 155 -30.10 13.88 -7.64
CA HIS A 155 -29.84 12.63 -8.35
C HIS A 155 -30.57 11.44 -7.71
N LEU A 156 -30.43 11.24 -6.39
CA LEU A 156 -31.16 10.18 -5.66
C LEU A 156 -32.68 10.32 -5.78
N ALA A 157 -33.19 11.57 -5.79
CA ALA A 157 -34.61 11.84 -5.95
C ALA A 157 -35.11 11.56 -7.39
N GLU A 158 -34.26 11.67 -8.39
CA GLU A 158 -34.56 11.28 -9.76
C GLU A 158 -34.69 9.77 -9.88
N GLU A 159 -33.71 9.03 -9.36
CA GLU A 159 -33.71 7.56 -9.41
C GLU A 159 -34.93 6.97 -8.69
N GLU A 160 -35.25 7.48 -7.49
CA GLU A 160 -36.44 7.08 -6.74
C GLU A 160 -37.76 7.36 -7.47
N ARG A 161 -37.77 8.33 -8.38
CA ARG A 161 -38.94 8.65 -9.19
C ARG A 161 -39.06 7.74 -10.41
N ASP A 162 -37.94 7.29 -10.95
CA ASP A 162 -37.89 6.67 -12.28
C ASP A 162 -37.73 5.15 -12.21
N TYR A 163 -36.96 4.61 -11.26
CA TYR A 163 -36.79 3.15 -11.11
C TYR A 163 -38.10 2.40 -10.90
N PRO A 164 -39.05 2.85 -10.05
CA PRO A 164 -40.35 2.17 -9.93
C PRO A 164 -41.10 2.08 -11.26
N LYS A 165 -41.04 3.13 -12.10
CA LYS A 165 -41.66 3.14 -13.43
C LYS A 165 -40.93 2.22 -14.40
N ILE A 166 -39.60 2.15 -14.30
CA ILE A 166 -38.77 1.24 -15.11
C ILE A 166 -39.12 -0.21 -14.76
N PHE A 167 -39.22 -0.55 -13.47
CA PHE A 167 -39.62 -1.88 -13.00
C PHE A 167 -40.99 -2.28 -13.54
N ASP A 168 -41.96 -1.37 -13.52
CA ASP A 168 -43.29 -1.60 -14.10
C ASP A 168 -43.22 -1.81 -15.63
N ALA A 169 -42.47 -0.97 -16.33
CA ALA A 169 -42.35 -1.04 -17.79
C ALA A 169 -41.69 -2.35 -18.25
N CYS A 170 -40.65 -2.81 -17.54
CA CYS A 170 -39.92 -4.03 -17.88
C CYS A 170 -40.45 -5.30 -17.19
N LYS A 171 -41.49 -5.18 -16.37
CA LYS A 171 -42.10 -6.27 -15.58
C LYS A 171 -41.07 -6.97 -14.68
N MET A 172 -40.21 -6.20 -14.02
CA MET A 172 -39.27 -6.71 -13.02
C MET A 172 -40.04 -7.27 -11.82
N THR A 173 -39.66 -8.44 -11.32
CA THR A 173 -40.22 -9.00 -10.08
C THR A 173 -39.31 -8.71 -8.88
N GLN A 174 -39.86 -8.80 -7.66
CA GLN A 174 -39.10 -8.64 -6.43
C GLN A 174 -37.99 -9.70 -6.27
N GLU A 175 -38.23 -10.91 -6.76
CA GLU A 175 -37.26 -12.01 -6.71
C GLU A 175 -36.07 -11.76 -7.63
N GLU A 176 -36.33 -11.22 -8.83
CA GLU A 176 -35.31 -10.86 -9.81
C GLU A 176 -34.46 -9.68 -9.32
N GLU A 177 -35.11 -8.64 -8.79
CA GLU A 177 -34.43 -7.49 -8.21
C GLU A 177 -33.60 -7.90 -6.98
N GLY A 178 -34.18 -8.71 -6.08
CA GLY A 178 -33.48 -9.21 -4.90
C GLY A 178 -32.24 -10.03 -5.25
N ALA A 179 -32.23 -10.74 -6.39
CA ALA A 179 -31.05 -11.43 -6.88
C ALA A 179 -29.94 -10.48 -7.35
N LEU A 180 -30.28 -9.31 -7.89
CA LEU A 180 -29.30 -8.25 -8.22
C LEU A 180 -28.73 -7.63 -6.93
N VAL A 181 -29.60 -7.32 -5.96
CA VAL A 181 -29.18 -6.80 -4.64
C VAL A 181 -28.25 -7.80 -3.94
N HIS A 182 -28.54 -9.09 -4.01
CA HIS A 182 -27.67 -10.12 -3.42
C HIS A 182 -26.26 -10.08 -4.02
N LYS A 183 -26.12 -9.95 -5.35
CA LYS A 183 -24.82 -9.82 -6.01
C LYS A 183 -24.07 -8.55 -5.58
N ILE A 184 -24.79 -7.45 -5.37
CA ILE A 184 -24.23 -6.19 -4.86
C ILE A 184 -23.71 -6.38 -3.42
N LEU A 185 -24.44 -7.10 -2.57
CA LEU A 185 -24.00 -7.40 -1.20
C LEU A 185 -22.81 -8.38 -1.17
N GLU A 186 -22.74 -9.33 -2.10
CA GLU A 186 -21.60 -10.24 -2.25
C GLU A 186 -20.32 -9.50 -2.69
N SER A 187 -20.44 -8.49 -3.55
CA SER A 187 -19.28 -7.73 -4.05
C SER A 187 -18.56 -6.91 -2.97
N LEU A 188 -19.22 -6.64 -1.83
CA LEU A 188 -18.62 -5.94 -0.68
C LEU A 188 -17.51 -6.73 0.01
N GLY A 189 -17.52 -8.07 -0.06
CA GLY A 189 -16.64 -8.91 0.75
C GLY A 189 -16.78 -8.65 2.26
N LEU A 190 -15.86 -9.16 3.09
CA LEU A 190 -15.96 -8.98 4.55
C LEU A 190 -15.64 -7.56 5.01
N ASP A 191 -14.68 -6.89 4.37
CA ASP A 191 -14.28 -5.53 4.77
C ASP A 191 -15.34 -4.49 4.38
N GLY A 192 -15.90 -4.57 3.18
CA GLY A 192 -17.01 -3.70 2.77
C GLY A 192 -18.25 -3.92 3.64
N ASN A 193 -18.60 -5.18 3.94
CA ASN A 193 -19.70 -5.49 4.84
C ASN A 193 -19.46 -4.92 6.25
N LYS A 194 -18.24 -5.01 6.80
CA LYS A 194 -17.89 -4.37 8.08
C LYS A 194 -18.16 -2.86 8.06
N ARG A 195 -17.77 -2.17 6.99
CA ARG A 195 -17.86 -0.71 6.88
C ARG A 195 -19.29 -0.21 6.63
N MET A 196 -20.07 -0.93 5.84
CA MET A 196 -21.34 -0.43 5.29
C MET A 196 -22.58 -1.04 5.92
N LEU A 197 -22.58 -2.35 6.22
CA LEU A 197 -23.77 -3.05 6.67
C LEU A 197 -24.35 -2.51 7.99
N PRO A 198 -23.56 -2.20 9.03
CA PRO A 198 -24.11 -1.61 10.26
C PRO A 198 -24.85 -0.29 10.00
N THR A 199 -24.32 0.54 9.09
CA THR A 199 -24.93 1.82 8.70
C THR A 199 -26.25 1.59 7.97
N VAL A 200 -26.29 0.63 7.04
CA VAL A 200 -27.53 0.22 6.35
C VAL A 200 -28.61 -0.22 7.33
N LEU A 201 -28.25 -1.07 8.30
CA LEU A 201 -29.20 -1.51 9.32
C LEU A 201 -29.62 -0.35 10.24
N TYR A 202 -28.69 0.54 10.58
CA TYR A 202 -28.98 1.69 11.44
C TYR A 202 -29.98 2.64 10.80
N THR A 203 -29.77 3.02 9.54
CA THR A 203 -30.70 3.89 8.81
C THR A 203 -32.00 3.19 8.47
N MET A 204 -31.99 1.91 8.13
CA MET A 204 -33.21 1.12 7.95
C MET A 204 -34.07 1.08 9.21
N ALA A 205 -33.46 0.97 10.39
CA ALA A 205 -34.19 1.07 11.64
C ALA A 205 -34.83 2.47 11.86
N LEU A 206 -34.20 3.55 11.35
CA LEU A 206 -34.74 4.91 11.40
C LEU A 206 -35.96 5.10 10.47
N TRP A 207 -35.88 4.66 9.21
CA TRP A 207 -36.92 4.94 8.22
C TRP A 207 -37.96 3.84 8.06
N ARG A 208 -37.57 2.58 8.23
CA ARG A 208 -38.43 1.39 8.06
C ARG A 208 -38.95 0.84 9.40
N GLY A 209 -38.28 1.20 10.49
CA GLY A 209 -38.57 0.71 11.83
C GLY A 209 -37.75 -0.52 12.20
N LYS A 210 -37.45 -0.65 13.50
CA LYS A 210 -36.55 -1.69 14.04
C LYS A 210 -36.99 -3.11 13.72
N ASP A 211 -38.27 -3.43 13.88
CA ASP A 211 -38.77 -4.80 13.66
C ASP A 211 -38.61 -5.25 12.20
N LYS A 212 -38.91 -4.36 11.24
CA LYS A 212 -38.74 -4.63 9.81
C LYS A 212 -37.26 -4.72 9.40
N MET A 213 -36.39 -3.96 10.05
CA MET A 213 -34.95 -4.07 9.86
C MET A 213 -34.44 -5.44 10.33
N LEU A 214 -34.86 -5.90 11.52
CA LEU A 214 -34.48 -7.21 12.05
C LEU A 214 -35.00 -8.36 11.16
N GLU A 215 -36.21 -8.24 10.61
CA GLU A 215 -36.74 -9.17 9.61
C GLU A 215 -35.85 -9.21 8.36
N TRP A 216 -35.44 -8.04 7.84
CA TRP A 216 -34.54 -7.96 6.69
C TRP A 216 -33.17 -8.59 6.99
N GLU A 217 -32.59 -8.36 8.17
CA GLU A 217 -31.31 -8.94 8.61
C GLU A 217 -31.32 -10.49 8.57
N THR A 218 -32.49 -11.13 8.68
CA THR A 218 -32.59 -12.60 8.59
C THR A 218 -32.19 -13.16 7.22
N HIS A 219 -32.30 -12.36 6.16
CA HIS A 219 -31.94 -12.72 4.78
C HIS A 219 -30.43 -12.65 4.52
N LEU A 220 -29.65 -12.06 5.44
CA LEU A 220 -28.20 -12.00 5.32
C LEU A 220 -27.55 -13.38 5.56
N PRO A 221 -26.40 -13.66 4.91
CA PRO A 221 -25.63 -14.87 5.18
C PRO A 221 -25.31 -15.03 6.67
N GLY A 222 -25.40 -16.26 7.19
CA GLY A 222 -25.18 -16.56 8.61
C GLY A 222 -23.86 -16.02 9.19
N PRO A 223 -22.70 -16.19 8.52
CA PRO A 223 -21.43 -15.64 8.96
C PRO A 223 -21.41 -14.10 9.02
N VAL A 224 -22.03 -13.43 8.03
CA VAL A 224 -22.14 -11.97 7.96
C VAL A 224 -22.97 -11.45 9.14
N ARG A 225 -24.13 -12.06 9.39
CA ARG A 225 -24.98 -11.72 10.54
C ARG A 225 -24.27 -11.95 11.88
N MET A 226 -23.51 -13.04 12.00
CA MET A 226 -22.72 -13.32 13.20
C MET A 226 -21.66 -12.24 13.43
N LEU A 227 -20.89 -11.87 12.41
CA LEU A 227 -19.85 -10.85 12.52
C LEU A 227 -20.43 -9.46 12.77
N ASN A 228 -21.55 -9.13 12.14
CA ASN A 228 -22.28 -7.89 12.37
C ASN A 228 -22.65 -7.73 13.85
N ASN A 229 -23.36 -8.72 14.40
CA ASN A 229 -23.89 -8.66 15.76
C ASN A 229 -22.82 -8.73 16.87
N ASN A 230 -21.68 -9.38 16.61
CA ASN A 230 -20.64 -9.58 17.63
C ASN A 230 -19.46 -8.61 17.50
N CYS A 231 -19.20 -8.06 16.31
CA CYS A 231 -17.98 -7.29 16.03
C CYS A 231 -18.29 -5.93 15.41
N TRP A 232 -19.03 -5.89 14.29
CA TRP A 232 -19.09 -4.69 13.44
C TRP A 232 -20.01 -3.60 13.99
N VAL A 233 -21.11 -3.95 14.66
CA VAL A 233 -22.00 -2.94 15.29
C VAL A 233 -21.26 -2.08 16.32
N LYS A 234 -20.31 -2.68 17.04
CA LYS A 234 -19.49 -1.96 18.01
C LYS A 234 -18.49 -1.03 17.33
N ASP A 235 -17.87 -1.49 16.24
CA ASP A 235 -16.96 -0.68 15.43
C ASP A 235 -17.70 0.50 14.81
N PHE A 236 -18.88 0.28 14.23
CA PHE A 236 -19.78 1.31 13.74
C PHE A 236 -20.13 2.35 14.83
N GLN A 237 -20.45 1.90 16.04
CA GLN A 237 -20.76 2.79 17.15
C GLN A 237 -19.58 3.74 17.47
N GLU A 238 -18.36 3.22 17.58
CA GLU A 238 -17.20 4.04 17.98
C GLU A 238 -16.60 4.84 16.81
N ASN A 239 -16.59 4.27 15.60
CA ASN A 239 -15.82 4.80 14.47
C ASN A 239 -16.65 5.51 13.41
N GLN A 240 -17.99 5.46 13.51
CA GLN A 240 -18.88 6.24 12.64
C GLN A 240 -19.81 7.13 13.46
N LEU A 241 -20.62 6.56 14.36
CA LEU A 241 -21.57 7.35 15.16
C LEU A 241 -20.86 8.35 16.07
N ARG A 242 -19.91 7.90 16.90
CA ARG A 242 -19.18 8.81 17.79
C ARG A 242 -18.28 9.80 17.04
N VAL A 243 -17.72 9.42 15.89
CA VAL A 243 -16.97 10.34 15.03
C VAL A 243 -17.87 11.47 14.54
N LEU A 244 -19.03 11.15 13.98
CA LEU A 244 -19.98 12.15 13.51
C LEU A 244 -20.50 13.04 14.66
N GLU A 245 -20.76 12.46 15.83
CA GLU A 245 -21.14 13.23 17.02
C GLU A 245 -20.03 14.17 17.50
N ALA A 246 -18.78 13.68 17.51
CA ALA A 246 -17.63 14.46 17.92
C ALA A 246 -17.34 15.60 16.94
N LEU A 247 -17.40 15.36 15.63
CA LEU A 247 -17.18 16.40 14.61
C LEU A 247 -18.19 17.55 14.72
N LYS A 248 -19.44 17.23 15.12
CA LYS A 248 -20.49 18.23 15.41
C LYS A 248 -20.25 19.02 16.70
N LYS A 249 -19.44 18.50 17.63
CA LYS A 249 -19.10 19.14 18.91
C LYS A 249 -17.66 19.68 18.86
N GLU A 250 -17.24 20.47 19.85
CA GLU A 250 -15.82 20.84 20.02
C GLU A 250 -15.14 19.90 21.04
N GLU A 251 -15.50 18.62 21.02
CA GLU A 251 -14.91 17.60 21.88
C GLU A 251 -13.82 16.88 21.08
N ALA A 252 -12.55 17.10 21.43
CA ALA A 252 -11.43 16.42 20.80
C ALA A 252 -11.63 14.91 20.89
N PHE A 253 -11.73 14.26 19.73
CA PHE A 253 -12.02 12.84 19.63
C PHE A 253 -10.97 12.16 18.76
N GLU A 254 -10.39 11.11 19.32
CA GLU A 254 -9.56 10.17 18.60
C GLU A 254 -10.38 8.90 18.39
N PRO A 255 -10.70 8.51 17.14
CA PRO A 255 -11.43 7.29 16.87
C PRO A 255 -10.77 6.10 17.56
N GLN A 256 -11.57 5.26 18.22
CA GLN A 256 -11.01 4.06 18.85
C GLN A 256 -10.62 3.07 17.75
N VAL A 257 -9.34 3.06 17.40
CA VAL A 257 -8.76 1.98 16.60
C VAL A 257 -8.77 0.71 17.46
N ARG A 258 -9.90 0.00 17.50
CA ARG A 258 -10.00 -1.32 18.14
C ARG A 258 -9.51 -2.38 17.17
N ASN A 259 -8.20 -2.46 17.00
CA ASN A 259 -7.56 -3.73 16.69
C ASN A 259 -7.86 -4.71 17.85
N HIS A 260 -8.29 -5.93 17.52
CA HIS A 260 -8.86 -6.89 18.46
C HIS A 260 -7.78 -7.64 19.28
N THR A 261 -6.73 -6.95 19.74
CA THR A 261 -5.51 -7.58 20.26
C THR A 261 -4.99 -6.88 21.52
N LEU A 262 -5.72 -6.97 22.64
CA LEU A 262 -5.14 -6.74 23.97
C LEU A 262 -6.04 -7.28 25.10
N ARG A 263 -5.50 -8.20 25.91
CA ARG A 263 -6.00 -8.57 27.24
C ARG A 263 -4.82 -8.48 28.20
N THR A 264 -4.94 -7.73 29.29
CA THR A 264 -3.93 -7.69 30.38
C THR A 264 -4.45 -8.44 31.61
N ARG A 265 -3.56 -9.11 32.35
CA ARG A 265 -3.79 -9.69 33.69
C ARG A 265 -2.72 -9.17 34.65
N ARG A 266 -3.11 -8.86 35.88
CA ARG A 266 -2.25 -8.40 36.99
C ARG A 266 -1.64 -9.59 37.74
N MET A 267 -0.32 -9.69 37.87
CA MET A 267 0.34 -10.59 38.84
C MET A 267 1.71 -10.08 39.35
N GLY A 268 1.74 -9.43 40.52
CA GLY A 268 2.86 -9.51 41.48
C GLY A 268 4.24 -8.95 41.08
N PRO A 269 5.29 -9.23 41.89
CA PRO A 269 6.60 -8.57 41.88
C PRO A 269 7.56 -9.09 40.79
N PHE A 270 7.02 -9.53 39.65
CA PHE A 270 7.77 -10.21 38.61
C PHE A 270 7.92 -9.30 37.38
N CYS A 271 9.14 -9.09 36.90
CA CYS A 271 9.37 -8.49 35.59
C CYS A 271 9.26 -9.60 34.55
N LEU A 272 8.12 -9.64 33.87
CA LEU A 272 7.81 -10.62 32.83
C LEU A 272 7.97 -9.96 31.46
N VAL A 273 8.77 -10.58 30.62
CA VAL A 273 9.01 -10.16 29.23
C VAL A 273 8.10 -10.95 28.30
N ASP A 274 7.54 -10.32 27.27
CA ASP A 274 6.74 -10.98 26.22
C ASP A 274 7.39 -10.72 24.85
N ALA A 275 7.91 -11.75 24.20
CA ALA A 275 8.62 -11.66 22.93
C ALA A 275 7.85 -12.39 21.84
N THR A 276 7.58 -11.73 20.72
CA THR A 276 7.04 -12.36 19.51
C THR A 276 8.12 -12.41 18.43
N ILE A 277 8.35 -13.60 17.88
CA ILE A 277 9.37 -13.89 16.88
C ILE A 277 8.65 -14.31 15.61
N VAL A 278 8.78 -13.51 14.57
CA VAL A 278 8.29 -13.86 13.23
C VAL A 278 9.36 -14.66 12.51
N VAL A 279 8.98 -15.85 12.07
CA VAL A 279 9.86 -16.80 11.37
C VAL A 279 9.24 -17.20 10.03
N ASP A 280 10.04 -17.70 9.11
CA ASP A 280 9.54 -18.19 7.81
C ASP A 280 8.39 -19.21 7.98
N ALA A 281 7.34 -19.10 7.16
CA ALA A 281 6.15 -19.94 7.25
C ALA A 281 6.42 -21.46 7.05
N ARG A 282 7.61 -21.83 6.58
CA ARG A 282 8.03 -23.21 6.32
C ARG A 282 9.00 -23.76 7.37
N ILE A 283 9.27 -23.05 8.47
CA ILE A 283 10.11 -23.63 9.53
C ILE A 283 9.38 -24.80 10.22
N SER A 284 10.14 -25.78 10.70
CA SER A 284 9.56 -26.89 11.46
C SER A 284 9.16 -26.45 12.87
N ALA A 285 8.12 -27.07 13.44
CA ALA A 285 7.69 -26.79 14.82
C ALA A 285 8.81 -27.03 15.86
N SER A 286 9.71 -27.99 15.59
CA SER A 286 10.90 -28.24 16.41
C SER A 286 11.90 -27.09 16.34
N ALA A 287 12.16 -26.54 15.14
CA ALA A 287 13.03 -25.38 14.97
C ALA A 287 12.42 -24.12 15.62
N ALA A 288 11.10 -23.94 15.51
CA ALA A 288 10.38 -22.87 16.19
C ALA A 288 10.55 -22.97 17.72
N SER A 289 10.45 -24.18 18.27
CA SER A 289 10.62 -24.42 19.71
C SER A 289 12.06 -24.14 20.17
N MET A 290 13.06 -24.53 19.38
CA MET A 290 14.47 -24.25 19.67
C MET A 290 14.79 -22.74 19.63
N ILE A 291 14.20 -22.00 18.70
CA ILE A 291 14.32 -20.54 18.62
C ILE A 291 13.67 -19.89 19.84
N ALA A 292 12.48 -20.35 20.25
CA ALA A 292 11.79 -19.85 21.43
C ALA A 292 12.62 -20.07 22.71
N GLU A 293 13.18 -21.27 22.88
CA GLU A 293 13.98 -21.66 24.04
C GLU A 293 15.32 -20.90 24.09
N ALA A 294 15.98 -20.70 22.95
CA ALA A 294 17.22 -19.94 22.88
C ALA A 294 17.02 -18.46 23.25
N VAL A 295 15.97 -17.82 22.74
CA VAL A 295 15.64 -16.43 23.09
C VAL A 295 15.23 -16.32 24.55
N HIS A 296 14.45 -17.29 25.05
CA HIS A 296 14.10 -17.36 26.45
C HIS A 296 15.35 -17.39 27.35
N ASP A 297 16.24 -18.35 27.10
CA ASP A 297 17.39 -18.57 27.96
C ASP A 297 18.40 -17.42 27.89
N GLN A 298 18.60 -16.80 26.72
CA GLN A 298 19.48 -15.65 26.59
C GLN A 298 18.96 -14.45 27.40
N VAL A 299 17.66 -14.15 27.29
CA VAL A 299 17.03 -13.04 28.04
C VAL A 299 17.09 -13.31 29.55
N ILE A 300 16.86 -14.54 29.99
CA ILE A 300 16.98 -14.88 31.41
C ILE A 300 18.44 -14.80 31.89
N ARG A 301 19.41 -15.30 31.12
CA ARG A 301 20.84 -15.25 31.48
C ARG A 301 21.35 -13.82 31.63
N ASP A 302 21.03 -12.96 30.68
CA ASP A 302 21.62 -11.62 30.59
C ASP A 302 20.97 -10.60 31.53
N PHE A 303 19.70 -10.82 31.87
CA PHE A 303 18.89 -9.83 32.60
C PHE A 303 18.40 -10.31 33.97
N HIS A 304 18.77 -11.51 34.43
CA HIS A 304 18.52 -11.93 35.83
C HIS A 304 19.40 -11.13 36.82
N PRO A 305 18.89 -10.71 38.00
CA PRO A 305 17.56 -10.99 38.58
C PRO A 305 16.46 -10.00 38.18
N SER A 306 16.78 -9.04 37.31
CA SER A 306 15.89 -7.94 36.92
C SER A 306 14.71 -8.41 36.05
N VAL A 307 14.91 -9.44 35.23
CA VAL A 307 13.85 -10.16 34.50
C VAL A 307 13.63 -11.51 35.18
N THR A 308 12.39 -11.80 35.55
CA THR A 308 12.03 -13.02 36.28
C THR A 308 11.61 -14.16 35.36
N ASP A 309 10.97 -13.83 34.23
CA ASP A 309 10.54 -14.82 33.24
C ASP A 309 10.32 -14.15 31.87
N VAL A 310 10.32 -14.93 30.79
CA VAL A 310 10.05 -14.45 29.43
C VAL A 310 9.12 -15.39 28.66
N LEU A 311 8.05 -14.88 28.09
CA LEU A 311 7.16 -15.62 27.21
C LEU A 311 7.60 -15.39 25.77
N VAL A 312 7.95 -16.44 25.03
CA VAL A 312 8.38 -16.33 23.63
C VAL A 312 7.35 -16.97 22.69
N HIS A 313 6.67 -16.14 21.91
CA HIS A 313 5.81 -16.53 20.80
C HIS A 313 6.63 -16.65 19.52
N VAL A 314 6.42 -17.73 18.75
CA VAL A 314 7.06 -17.90 17.44
C VAL A 314 5.96 -18.05 16.41
N ASP A 315 5.77 -17.02 15.60
CA ASP A 315 4.70 -16.91 14.63
C ASP A 315 5.23 -17.09 13.21
N PRO A 316 4.61 -17.96 12.39
CA PRO A 316 4.98 -18.07 10.98
C PRO A 316 4.56 -16.81 10.22
N ASP A 317 5.40 -16.38 9.29
CA ASP A 317 5.15 -15.23 8.42
C ASP A 317 3.79 -15.39 7.69
N GLY A 318 2.98 -14.32 7.72
CA GLY A 318 1.60 -14.34 7.23
C GLY A 318 0.54 -14.88 8.22
N SER A 319 0.90 -15.18 9.48
CA SER A 319 -0.10 -15.48 10.51
C SER A 319 -0.95 -14.23 10.79
N PRO A 320 -2.26 -14.35 11.11
CA PRO A 320 -3.12 -13.22 11.45
C PRO A 320 -2.64 -12.39 12.66
N GLN A 321 -1.70 -12.93 13.45
CA GLN A 321 -1.10 -12.30 14.62
C GLN A 321 0.08 -11.40 14.25
N SER A 322 0.75 -11.64 13.11
CA SER A 322 1.87 -10.83 12.60
C SER A 322 1.48 -9.44 12.07
N HIS A 323 0.18 -9.18 11.83
CA HIS A 323 -0.30 -7.99 11.11
C HIS A 323 -1.06 -6.96 11.97
N ARG A 324 -1.07 -7.07 13.31
CA ARG A 324 -1.81 -6.13 14.18
C ARG A 324 -1.10 -5.80 15.48
N LEU A 325 0.10 -5.24 15.36
CA LEU A 325 0.76 -4.56 16.47
C LEU A 325 0.84 -3.08 16.11
N GLU A 326 -0.25 -2.35 16.38
CA GLU A 326 -0.18 -0.89 16.33
C GLU A 326 0.40 -0.35 17.64
N THR A 327 1.36 0.53 17.41
CA THR A 327 2.09 1.41 18.30
C THR A 327 1.16 2.51 18.80
N HIS A 328 1.20 2.87 20.10
CA HIS A 328 1.16 4.26 20.57
C HIS A 328 1.41 4.34 22.09
N SER A 329 2.00 5.47 22.46
CA SER A 329 2.66 5.87 23.70
C SER A 329 1.83 5.85 24.98
N GLU A 330 2.36 5.27 26.05
CA GLU A 330 2.13 5.73 27.42
C GLU A 330 3.42 6.42 27.93
N VAL A 331 3.44 7.76 27.91
CA VAL A 331 4.45 8.55 28.64
C VAL A 331 3.80 9.00 29.95
N GLY A 332 3.95 8.18 30.99
CA GLY A 332 3.76 8.60 32.36
C GLY A 332 5.05 9.22 32.87
N ALA A 333 5.04 10.52 33.13
CA ALA A 333 6.20 11.25 33.66
C ALA A 333 6.74 10.59 34.94
N MET A 334 8.06 10.39 35.01
CA MET A 334 8.72 9.94 36.23
C MET A 334 10.11 10.51 36.40
N SER A 335 10.28 11.24 37.50
CA SER A 335 11.55 11.50 38.16
C SER A 335 11.99 10.25 38.92
N ASP A 336 12.98 9.55 38.36
CA ASP A 336 13.80 8.43 38.92
C ASP A 336 13.07 7.24 39.57
N PRO A 337 13.27 6.01 39.04
CA PRO A 337 14.34 5.18 39.62
C PRO A 337 15.15 4.25 38.66
N VAL A 338 16.45 4.20 38.93
CA VAL A 338 17.50 3.14 38.73
C VAL A 338 17.83 2.66 37.31
N MET A 339 16.96 2.68 36.31
CA MET A 339 17.37 2.52 34.91
C MET A 339 16.36 3.19 33.97
N ASN A 340 16.87 4.08 33.11
CA ASN A 340 16.08 4.78 32.09
C ASN A 340 15.44 3.76 31.12
N PRO A 341 14.14 3.90 30.77
CA PRO A 341 13.48 3.12 29.71
C PRO A 341 14.27 2.97 28.41
N GLU A 342 14.86 4.06 27.93
CA GLU A 342 15.69 4.11 26.72
C GLU A 342 17.01 3.35 26.91
N GLU A 343 17.55 3.34 28.13
CA GLU A 343 18.81 2.64 28.45
C GLU A 343 18.58 1.12 28.57
N LEU A 344 17.46 0.70 29.16
CA LEU A 344 17.04 -0.70 29.17
C LEU A 344 16.73 -1.18 27.74
N GLU A 345 16.01 -0.36 26.96
CA GLU A 345 15.73 -0.62 25.55
C GLU A 345 17.02 -0.82 24.75
N ALA A 346 17.94 0.14 24.84
CA ALA A 346 19.21 0.11 24.11
C ALA A 346 20.07 -1.10 24.49
N ARG A 347 20.11 -1.47 25.78
CA ARG A 347 20.88 -2.64 26.25
C ARG A 347 20.26 -3.96 25.79
N ILE A 348 18.94 -4.09 25.77
CA ILE A 348 18.29 -5.30 25.26
C ILE A 348 18.45 -5.40 23.74
N ARG A 349 18.29 -4.30 22.99
CA ARG A 349 18.61 -4.26 21.54
C ARG A 349 20.05 -4.67 21.29
N GLN A 350 20.99 -4.15 22.07
CA GLN A 350 22.40 -4.48 21.94
C GLN A 350 22.67 -5.96 22.23
N ALA A 351 22.06 -6.56 23.25
CA ALA A 351 22.24 -7.98 23.58
C ALA A 351 21.63 -8.90 22.50
N LEU A 352 20.44 -8.56 21.97
CA LEU A 352 19.78 -9.33 20.91
C LEU A 352 20.48 -9.23 19.54
N LEU A 353 21.17 -8.10 19.29
CA LEU A 353 21.92 -7.85 18.05
C LEU A 353 23.42 -8.17 18.18
N GLN A 354 23.91 -8.47 19.38
CA GLN A 354 25.27 -8.96 19.57
C GLN A 354 25.39 -10.34 18.91
N GLU A 355 26.45 -10.52 18.13
CA GLU A 355 26.79 -11.81 17.55
C GLU A 355 26.98 -12.83 18.69
N ASP A 356 26.01 -13.71 18.89
CA ASP A 356 26.24 -14.91 19.69
C ASP A 356 26.57 -16.11 18.81
N THR A 357 27.36 -16.97 19.44
CA THR A 357 28.53 -17.69 18.96
C THR A 357 28.23 -19.04 18.30
N ASP A 358 26.98 -19.26 17.89
CA ASP A 358 26.52 -20.55 17.38
C ASP A 358 26.14 -20.50 15.89
N LYS A 359 26.99 -21.11 15.05
CA LYS A 359 26.91 -21.05 13.57
C LYS A 359 25.68 -21.74 12.99
N ASP A 360 24.96 -22.53 13.79
CA ASP A 360 23.82 -23.33 13.37
C ASP A 360 22.46 -22.66 13.69
N LEU A 361 22.46 -21.44 14.27
CA LEU A 361 21.24 -20.70 14.61
C LEU A 361 20.95 -19.54 13.63
N PRO A 362 19.67 -19.29 13.28
CA PRO A 362 19.28 -18.14 12.44
C PRO A 362 19.64 -16.81 13.10
N ARG A 363 20.24 -15.89 12.34
CA ARG A 363 20.60 -14.54 12.83
C ARG A 363 19.34 -13.67 12.95
N ILE A 364 19.18 -13.00 14.08
CA ILE A 364 18.17 -11.93 14.24
C ILE A 364 18.63 -10.76 13.37
N LEU A 365 17.92 -10.50 12.26
CA LEU A 365 18.31 -9.48 11.27
C LEU A 365 17.87 -8.08 11.70
N GLU A 366 16.70 -7.99 12.35
CA GLU A 366 16.14 -6.71 12.80
C GLU A 366 15.16 -6.91 13.97
N VAL A 367 15.14 -5.96 14.90
CA VAL A 367 14.08 -5.80 15.90
C VAL A 367 13.15 -4.70 15.40
N THR A 368 12.06 -5.10 14.74
CA THR A 368 11.13 -4.21 14.05
C THR A 368 10.39 -3.28 15.02
N ASP A 369 10.01 -3.79 16.19
CA ASP A 369 9.40 -2.98 17.25
C ASP A 369 9.85 -3.45 18.64
N LEU A 370 10.21 -2.50 19.50
CA LEU A 370 10.54 -2.74 20.90
C LEU A 370 9.82 -1.72 21.78
N HIS A 371 9.03 -2.22 22.74
CA HIS A 371 8.30 -1.39 23.68
C HIS A 371 8.60 -1.80 25.11
N THR A 372 9.19 -0.89 25.87
CA THR A 372 9.40 -1.00 27.32
C THR A 372 8.36 -0.15 28.05
N TYR A 373 7.55 -0.77 28.90
CA TYR A 373 6.51 -0.12 29.70
C TYR A 373 6.93 -0.07 31.17
N PHE A 374 6.82 1.12 31.76
CA PHE A 374 7.04 1.38 33.18
C PHE A 374 5.75 1.89 33.79
N TYR A 375 5.40 1.39 34.98
CA TYR A 375 4.27 1.92 35.73
C TYR A 375 4.70 2.23 37.15
N MET A 376 4.38 3.45 37.59
CA MET A 376 4.38 3.82 39.01
C MET A 376 2.99 4.26 39.41
N GLU A 377 2.53 3.76 40.54
CA GLU A 377 1.29 4.21 41.15
C GLU A 377 1.52 5.53 41.87
N ASP A 378 0.70 6.51 41.50
CA ASP A 378 0.54 7.80 42.18
C ASP A 378 0.01 7.56 43.61
N GLU A 379 0.70 8.12 44.61
CA GLU A 379 0.46 7.91 46.05
C GLU A 379 -0.96 8.28 46.49
N ARG A 380 -1.93 7.35 46.51
CA ARG A 380 -3.13 7.51 47.34
C ARG A 380 -3.58 6.21 48.00
N ASN A 381 -3.33 6.21 49.33
CA ASN A 381 -3.88 5.35 50.38
C ASN A 381 -3.15 4.05 50.69
N PHE A 382 -2.13 4.12 51.56
CA PHE A 382 -1.99 3.13 52.64
C PHE A 382 -1.71 3.81 53.98
N THR A 383 -2.27 3.18 55.01
CA THR A 383 -2.45 3.63 56.38
C THR A 383 -1.14 3.81 57.13
N SER A 384 -1.20 4.68 58.16
CA SER A 384 -0.23 4.78 59.24
C SER A 384 0.07 3.39 59.81
N ASP A 385 1.29 2.88 59.61
CA ASP A 385 2.02 2.00 60.53
C ASP A 385 3.44 1.70 59.98
N GLY A 386 4.32 2.71 60.09
CA GLY A 386 5.69 2.59 60.59
C GLY A 386 6.66 1.48 60.13
N HIS A 387 6.73 1.07 58.86
CA HIS A 387 7.88 0.33 58.32
C HIS A 387 8.37 0.88 56.97
N PRO A 388 9.70 0.98 56.72
CA PRO A 388 10.23 1.42 55.44
C PRO A 388 10.33 0.21 54.50
N ASP A 389 9.25 -0.09 53.78
CA ASP A 389 9.30 -1.09 52.72
C ASP A 389 9.62 -0.41 51.39
N PHE A 390 10.74 -0.83 50.80
CA PHE A 390 11.19 -0.42 49.47
C PHE A 390 10.15 -0.80 48.42
N ILE A 391 9.45 0.20 47.86
CA ILE A 391 8.58 0.03 46.70
C ILE A 391 9.50 0.04 45.46
N TYR A 392 9.69 -1.12 44.83
CA TYR A 392 10.31 -1.20 43.50
C TYR A 392 9.21 -1.21 42.43
N PRO A 393 9.29 -0.38 41.38
CA PRO A 393 8.36 -0.44 40.25
C PRO A 393 8.52 -1.72 39.43
N GLY A 394 7.41 -2.24 38.89
CA GLY A 394 7.42 -3.35 37.93
C GLY A 394 7.66 -2.86 36.51
N CYS A 395 8.38 -3.67 35.71
CA CYS A 395 8.68 -3.40 34.31
C CYS A 395 8.06 -4.49 33.43
N HIS A 396 7.44 -4.10 32.31
CA HIS A 396 7.00 -5.02 31.26
C HIS A 396 7.65 -4.61 29.94
N ALA A 397 8.33 -5.53 29.26
CA ALA A 397 8.93 -5.27 27.95
C ALA A 397 8.33 -6.22 26.90
N LYS A 398 7.91 -5.66 25.75
CA LYS A 398 7.34 -6.38 24.62
C LYS A 398 8.26 -6.27 23.39
N PHE A 399 8.57 -7.41 22.77
CA PHE A 399 9.46 -7.51 21.61
C PHE A 399 8.71 -8.01 20.38
N VAL A 400 9.01 -7.44 19.22
CA VAL A 400 8.68 -8.01 17.90
C VAL A 400 9.98 -8.19 17.15
N LEU A 401 10.32 -9.44 16.86
CA LEU A 401 11.57 -9.85 16.22
C LEU A 401 11.27 -10.38 14.83
N THR A 402 11.93 -9.84 13.80
CA THR A 402 11.88 -10.39 12.46
C THR A 402 13.12 -11.25 12.24
N VAL A 403 12.93 -12.56 12.23
CA VAL A 403 14.01 -13.52 11.95
C VAL A 403 13.99 -13.81 10.46
N GLY A 404 14.74 -13.01 9.71
CA GLY A 404 15.03 -13.36 8.34
C GLY A 404 15.98 -14.54 8.30
N LYS A 405 15.64 -15.54 7.49
CA LYS A 405 16.63 -16.51 7.05
C LYS A 405 17.60 -15.75 6.16
N THR A 406 18.89 -15.75 6.50
CA THR A 406 19.94 -15.46 5.52
C THR A 406 19.77 -16.48 4.41
N VAL A 407 19.08 -16.11 3.33
CA VAL A 407 19.18 -16.84 2.08
C VAL A 407 20.36 -16.20 1.40
N ASP A 408 21.48 -16.91 1.37
CA ASP A 408 22.63 -16.51 0.57
C ASP A 408 22.13 -16.24 -0.86
N LEU A 409 22.21 -14.98 -1.31
CA LEU A 409 21.95 -14.67 -2.71
C LEU A 409 23.03 -15.32 -3.57
N HIS A 410 22.61 -16.05 -4.58
CA HIS A 410 23.50 -16.57 -5.60
C HIS A 410 23.57 -15.61 -6.79
N PRO A 411 24.73 -15.52 -7.47
CA PRO A 411 24.85 -14.76 -8.71
C PRO A 411 23.78 -15.15 -9.74
N GLY A 412 22.99 -14.17 -10.19
CA GLY A 412 21.94 -14.37 -11.20
C GLY A 412 20.55 -14.68 -10.64
N ASP A 413 20.37 -14.61 -9.32
CA ASP A 413 19.04 -14.70 -8.69
C ASP A 413 18.15 -13.53 -9.12
N VAL A 414 16.86 -13.82 -9.30
CA VAL A 414 15.80 -12.83 -9.54
C VAL A 414 15.22 -12.44 -8.18
N VAL A 415 15.28 -11.14 -7.88
CA VAL A 415 14.68 -10.54 -6.69
C VAL A 415 13.38 -9.86 -7.11
N GLU A 416 12.28 -10.38 -6.56
CA GLU A 416 10.93 -9.83 -6.64
C GLU A 416 10.43 -9.53 -5.21
N SER A 417 9.49 -8.59 -5.05
CA SER A 417 8.93 -8.34 -3.71
C SER A 417 7.92 -9.43 -3.33
N ALA A 418 8.23 -10.20 -2.29
CA ALA A 418 7.36 -11.24 -1.76
C ALA A 418 6.37 -10.71 -0.69
N LEU A 419 6.52 -9.46 -0.23
CA LEU A 419 5.78 -8.90 0.91
C LEU A 419 4.46 -8.20 0.53
N GLN A 420 3.77 -7.72 1.57
CA GLN A 420 2.60 -6.84 1.47
C GLN A 420 2.97 -5.49 0.84
N ASN A 421 1.95 -4.76 0.38
CA ASN A 421 2.12 -3.49 -0.31
C ASN A 421 2.96 -2.51 0.50
N ASN A 422 3.86 -1.80 -0.20
CA ASN A 422 4.64 -0.70 0.35
C ASN A 422 5.57 -1.13 1.51
N VAL A 423 5.98 -2.40 1.56
CA VAL A 423 7.00 -2.89 2.50
C VAL A 423 8.30 -3.09 1.74
N VAL A 424 9.35 -2.44 2.22
CA VAL A 424 10.69 -2.55 1.64
C VAL A 424 11.33 -3.87 2.07
N GLN A 425 11.80 -4.63 1.08
CA GLN A 425 12.69 -5.75 1.28
C GLN A 425 14.09 -5.36 0.82
N SER A 426 15.07 -5.78 1.60
CA SER A 426 16.46 -5.73 1.19
C SER A 426 17.05 -7.11 0.99
N ARG A 427 17.98 -7.18 0.05
CA ARG A 427 18.86 -8.33 -0.15
C ARG A 427 20.23 -7.79 -0.51
N SER A 428 21.31 -8.42 -0.06
CA SER A 428 22.65 -7.92 -0.34
C SER A 428 23.67 -9.04 -0.51
N ALA A 429 24.77 -8.69 -1.16
CA ALA A 429 26.02 -9.44 -1.16
C ALA A 429 27.18 -8.44 -0.98
N ALA A 430 28.43 -8.92 -1.09
CA ALA A 430 29.61 -8.10 -0.82
C ALA A 430 29.74 -6.86 -1.72
N ASP A 431 29.25 -6.95 -2.96
CA ASP A 431 29.44 -5.94 -4.01
C ASP A 431 28.12 -5.32 -4.50
N PHE A 432 26.97 -5.74 -3.96
CA PHE A 432 25.68 -5.15 -4.33
C PHE A 432 24.63 -5.23 -3.22
N ALA A 433 23.62 -4.37 -3.32
CA ALA A 433 22.39 -4.48 -2.54
C ALA A 433 21.17 -4.08 -3.35
N VAL A 434 20.07 -4.75 -3.09
CA VAL A 434 18.75 -4.50 -3.67
C VAL A 434 17.84 -3.97 -2.57
N GLY A 435 17.11 -2.91 -2.86
CA GLY A 435 15.96 -2.45 -2.09
C GLY A 435 14.74 -2.48 -2.99
N ILE A 436 13.73 -3.28 -2.64
CA ILE A 436 12.53 -3.46 -3.47
C ILE A 436 11.25 -3.37 -2.63
N SER A 437 10.24 -2.69 -3.14
CA SER A 437 8.91 -2.61 -2.55
C SER A 437 7.88 -2.66 -3.68
N GLN A 438 6.88 -3.53 -3.58
CA GLN A 438 5.79 -3.56 -4.53
C GLN A 438 4.52 -2.94 -3.93
N ASN A 439 3.65 -2.40 -4.79
CA ASN A 439 2.29 -2.00 -4.41
C ASN A 439 1.27 -2.83 -5.20
N LYS A 440 0.80 -3.94 -4.64
CA LYS A 440 -0.18 -4.87 -5.24
C LYS A 440 -1.63 -4.32 -5.24
N GLY A 441 -1.79 -3.00 -5.32
CA GLY A 441 -3.08 -2.32 -5.46
C GLY A 441 -3.66 -2.50 -6.86
N VAL A 442 -3.95 -1.40 -7.57
CA VAL A 442 -4.46 -1.44 -8.96
C VAL A 442 -3.40 -1.98 -9.94
N ARG A 443 -2.11 -1.81 -9.61
CA ARG A 443 -0.96 -2.37 -10.34
C ARG A 443 -0.56 -3.69 -9.71
N ARG A 444 -0.29 -4.71 -10.53
CA ARG A 444 0.26 -5.99 -10.04
C ARG A 444 1.75 -5.76 -9.88
N GLY A 445 2.37 -6.27 -8.81
CA GLY A 445 3.81 -6.12 -8.60
C GLY A 445 4.57 -6.68 -9.80
N GLU A 446 5.15 -5.82 -10.63
CA GLU A 446 5.66 -6.13 -11.96
C GLU A 446 7.15 -5.82 -12.11
N ASP A 447 7.75 -5.15 -11.13
CA ASP A 447 9.20 -4.94 -11.03
C ASP A 447 10.00 -6.20 -10.68
N VAL A 448 11.13 -6.38 -11.35
CA VAL A 448 12.16 -7.38 -11.00
C VAL A 448 13.59 -6.82 -11.07
N VAL A 449 14.41 -7.25 -10.13
CA VAL A 449 15.87 -7.00 -10.14
C VAL A 449 16.61 -8.32 -10.30
N VAL A 450 17.44 -8.44 -11.33
CA VAL A 450 18.32 -9.60 -11.52
C VAL A 450 19.69 -9.28 -10.95
N THR A 451 20.08 -10.00 -9.89
CA THR A 451 21.37 -9.82 -9.22
C THR A 451 22.54 -10.11 -10.16
N PRO A 452 23.74 -9.57 -9.89
CA PRO A 452 24.92 -9.76 -10.74
C PRO A 452 25.25 -11.24 -11.02
N GLY A 453 25.02 -11.69 -12.26
CA GLY A 453 25.45 -12.99 -12.79
C GLY A 453 26.75 -12.86 -13.58
N SER A 454 27.57 -13.92 -13.67
CA SER A 454 28.89 -13.87 -14.33
C SER A 454 29.13 -15.05 -15.27
N ASN A 455 29.82 -14.80 -16.39
CA ASN A 455 30.38 -15.83 -17.28
C ASN A 455 31.91 -15.97 -17.11
N GLY A 456 32.50 -15.32 -16.09
CA GLY A 456 33.95 -15.25 -15.85
C GLY A 456 34.69 -14.17 -16.65
N VAL A 457 34.01 -13.48 -17.58
CA VAL A 457 34.54 -12.33 -18.33
C VAL A 457 33.79 -11.06 -17.99
N LEU A 458 32.46 -11.11 -18.01
CA LEU A 458 31.55 -10.03 -17.64
C LEU A 458 30.69 -10.46 -16.46
N LYS A 459 30.32 -9.47 -15.66
CA LYS A 459 29.30 -9.52 -14.62
C LYS A 459 28.16 -8.60 -15.02
N ILE A 460 26.92 -9.09 -15.03
CA ILE A 460 25.76 -8.35 -15.51
C ILE A 460 24.69 -8.35 -14.43
N ALA A 461 24.20 -7.19 -14.04
CA ALA A 461 22.99 -7.04 -13.23
C ALA A 461 21.97 -6.19 -13.97
N MET A 462 20.69 -6.40 -13.71
CA MET A 462 19.62 -5.76 -14.47
C MET A 462 18.44 -5.39 -13.59
N LEU A 463 17.74 -4.34 -13.98
CA LEU A 463 16.43 -3.97 -13.46
C LEU A 463 15.45 -3.94 -14.64
N MET A 464 14.27 -4.50 -14.43
CA MET A 464 13.15 -4.46 -15.37
C MET A 464 11.91 -4.00 -14.61
N ASP A 465 11.42 -2.82 -14.98
CA ASP A 465 10.16 -2.27 -14.51
C ASP A 465 9.06 -2.74 -15.46
N GLY A 466 8.15 -3.55 -14.96
CA GLY A 466 7.18 -4.27 -15.77
C GLY A 466 5.83 -3.56 -15.84
N HIS A 467 5.15 -3.70 -16.98
CA HIS A 467 3.80 -3.16 -17.15
C HIS A 467 2.90 -4.09 -17.99
N GLY A 468 1.60 -4.03 -17.70
CA GLY A 468 0.59 -4.77 -18.46
C GLY A 468 0.59 -6.28 -18.17
N GLY A 469 1.17 -6.70 -17.03
CA GLY A 469 1.28 -8.09 -16.60
C GLY A 469 2.72 -8.52 -16.33
N GLN A 470 2.87 -9.62 -15.59
CA GLN A 470 4.18 -10.18 -15.25
C GLN A 470 4.83 -11.06 -16.36
N GLY A 471 4.21 -11.15 -17.54
CA GLY A 471 4.57 -12.16 -18.55
C GLY A 471 6.02 -12.07 -19.03
N ILE A 472 6.53 -10.86 -19.22
CA ILE A 472 7.89 -10.65 -19.73
C ILE A 472 8.95 -10.69 -18.62
N VAL A 473 8.63 -10.14 -17.45
CA VAL A 473 9.55 -10.07 -16.30
C VAL A 473 9.82 -11.45 -15.68
N GLN A 474 8.89 -12.40 -15.83
CA GLN A 474 9.11 -13.83 -15.51
C GLN A 474 10.29 -14.46 -16.29
N HIS A 475 10.72 -13.82 -17.39
CA HIS A 475 11.83 -14.28 -18.21
C HIS A 475 13.11 -13.45 -18.05
N ALA A 476 13.20 -12.59 -17.03
CA ALA A 476 14.36 -11.73 -16.78
C ALA A 476 15.69 -12.51 -16.61
N ALA A 477 15.68 -13.63 -15.88
CA ALA A 477 16.86 -14.50 -15.76
C ALA A 477 17.30 -15.08 -17.12
N ALA A 478 16.36 -15.37 -18.01
CA ALA A 478 16.68 -15.87 -19.36
C ALA A 478 17.34 -14.78 -20.22
N LEU A 479 16.93 -13.51 -20.07
CA LEU A 479 17.58 -12.39 -20.73
C LEU A 479 19.03 -12.22 -20.22
N GLN A 480 19.25 -12.25 -18.90
CA GLN A 480 20.60 -12.15 -18.33
C GLN A 480 21.50 -13.27 -18.85
N LYS A 481 20.98 -14.51 -18.85
CA LYS A 481 21.71 -15.66 -19.38
C LYS A 481 22.10 -15.47 -20.84
N ARG A 482 21.19 -14.97 -21.68
CA ARG A 482 21.47 -14.68 -23.10
C ARG A 482 22.54 -13.61 -23.27
N LEU A 483 22.49 -12.55 -22.46
CA LEU A 483 23.51 -11.50 -22.44
C LEU A 483 24.87 -12.09 -22.05
N LEU A 484 24.94 -12.91 -21.00
CA LEU A 484 26.17 -13.59 -20.57
C LEU A 484 26.68 -14.59 -21.61
N GLU A 485 25.82 -15.27 -22.36
CA GLU A 485 26.21 -16.20 -23.42
C GLU A 485 26.75 -15.50 -24.68
N ARG A 486 26.23 -14.31 -25.00
CA ARG A 486 26.63 -13.55 -26.21
C ARG A 486 27.76 -12.58 -25.96
N CYS A 487 27.72 -11.84 -24.84
CA CYS A 487 28.74 -10.88 -24.46
C CYS A 487 29.92 -11.59 -23.79
N THR A 488 30.71 -12.27 -24.62
CA THR A 488 31.85 -13.10 -24.18
C THR A 488 33.17 -12.34 -24.12
N SER A 489 33.23 -11.12 -24.65
CA SER A 489 34.40 -10.24 -24.54
C SER A 489 34.01 -8.76 -24.58
N PHE A 490 34.97 -7.91 -24.23
CA PHE A 490 34.85 -6.47 -24.32
C PHE A 490 34.61 -5.98 -25.76
N GLU A 491 35.28 -6.59 -26.74
CA GLU A 491 35.20 -6.21 -28.16
C GLU A 491 33.87 -6.59 -28.81
N ALA A 492 33.12 -7.51 -28.19
CA ALA A 492 31.78 -7.86 -28.63
C ALA A 492 30.74 -6.77 -28.28
N TRP A 493 31.09 -5.84 -27.38
CA TRP A 493 30.24 -4.72 -26.99
C TRP A 493 30.30 -3.58 -28.02
N PRO A 494 29.18 -2.88 -28.28
CA PRO A 494 27.83 -3.09 -27.75
C PRO A 494 26.99 -4.12 -28.54
N GLY A 495 27.46 -4.57 -29.71
CA GLY A 495 26.67 -5.40 -30.63
C GLY A 495 26.10 -6.67 -30.00
N CYS A 496 26.83 -7.32 -29.09
CA CYS A 496 26.36 -8.51 -28.37
C CYS A 496 25.09 -8.24 -27.53
N ALA A 497 24.95 -7.03 -26.98
CA ALA A 497 23.79 -6.64 -26.18
C ALA A 497 22.58 -6.39 -27.07
N GLU A 498 22.77 -5.67 -28.19
CA GLU A 498 21.72 -5.45 -29.19
C GLU A 498 21.20 -6.79 -29.74
N GLU A 499 22.10 -7.72 -30.06
CA GLU A 499 21.73 -9.05 -30.54
C GLU A 499 21.02 -9.91 -29.48
N ALA A 500 21.45 -9.83 -28.21
CA ALA A 500 20.82 -10.55 -27.11
C ALA A 500 19.39 -10.05 -26.87
N VAL A 501 19.21 -8.74 -26.85
CA VAL A 501 17.89 -8.11 -26.66
C VAL A 501 17.00 -8.36 -27.88
N ALA A 502 17.52 -8.25 -29.11
CA ALA A 502 16.76 -8.59 -30.31
C ALA A 502 16.25 -10.03 -30.30
N ALA A 503 17.11 -11.00 -29.92
CA ALA A 503 16.69 -12.39 -29.80
C ALA A 503 15.65 -12.62 -28.69
N PHE A 504 15.71 -11.84 -27.60
CA PHE A 504 14.70 -11.88 -26.54
C PHE A 504 13.35 -11.29 -27.01
N GLN A 505 13.40 -10.18 -27.75
CA GLN A 505 12.21 -9.56 -28.36
C GLN A 505 11.57 -10.48 -29.41
N ASP A 506 12.37 -11.17 -30.24
CA ASP A 506 11.88 -12.16 -31.19
C ASP A 506 11.15 -13.30 -30.47
N GLN A 507 11.70 -13.77 -29.35
CA GLN A 507 11.04 -14.76 -28.51
C GLN A 507 9.71 -14.23 -27.95
N ALA A 508 9.67 -12.99 -27.47
CA ALA A 508 8.44 -12.37 -26.98
C ALA A 508 7.35 -12.31 -28.07
N ARG A 509 7.75 -11.99 -29.31
CA ARG A 509 6.88 -11.98 -30.50
C ARG A 509 6.37 -13.38 -30.84
N GLU A 510 7.23 -14.38 -30.88
CA GLU A 510 6.86 -15.77 -31.16
C GLU A 510 5.90 -16.34 -30.11
N GLN A 511 6.14 -16.03 -28.83
CA GLN A 511 5.35 -16.52 -27.71
C GLN A 511 4.13 -15.66 -27.38
N HIS A 512 3.96 -14.52 -28.07
CA HIS A 512 2.85 -13.59 -27.89
C HIS A 512 2.70 -13.12 -26.43
N TRP A 513 3.80 -12.70 -25.80
CA TRP A 513 3.75 -12.17 -24.45
C TRP A 513 2.93 -10.86 -24.42
N PRO A 514 1.94 -10.74 -23.51
CA PRO A 514 0.97 -9.64 -23.54
C PRO A 514 1.44 -8.37 -22.79
N SER A 515 2.61 -8.41 -22.16
CA SER A 515 3.16 -7.39 -21.27
C SER A 515 4.45 -6.79 -21.81
N GLY A 516 4.83 -5.62 -21.30
CA GLY A 516 6.10 -4.97 -21.59
C GLY A 516 6.92 -4.72 -20.33
N ALA A 517 8.16 -4.28 -20.51
CA ALA A 517 9.02 -3.84 -19.43
C ALA A 517 10.11 -2.90 -19.91
N THR A 518 10.63 -2.07 -19.02
CA THR A 518 11.90 -1.37 -19.22
C THR A 518 13.10 -2.33 -19.10
N LEU A 519 14.28 -1.83 -19.40
CA LEU A 519 15.55 -2.48 -19.13
C LEU A 519 16.58 -1.44 -18.71
N VAL A 520 17.24 -1.65 -17.58
CA VAL A 520 18.54 -1.04 -17.27
C VAL A 520 19.48 -2.15 -16.85
N ALA A 521 20.54 -2.37 -17.62
CA ALA A 521 21.58 -3.34 -17.33
C ALA A 521 22.91 -2.63 -17.04
N VAL A 522 23.56 -3.02 -15.94
CA VAL A 522 24.95 -2.66 -15.64
C VAL A 522 25.84 -3.85 -15.99
N VAL A 523 26.87 -3.60 -16.79
CA VAL A 523 27.78 -4.62 -17.34
C VAL A 523 29.20 -4.28 -16.92
N SER A 524 29.84 -5.13 -16.12
CA SER A 524 31.20 -4.91 -15.62
C SER A 524 32.14 -6.01 -16.06
N GLU A 525 33.32 -5.65 -16.57
CA GLU A 525 34.37 -6.61 -16.85
C GLU A 525 34.96 -7.15 -15.55
N VAL A 526 35.03 -8.47 -15.40
CA VAL A 526 35.49 -9.11 -14.15
C VAL A 526 36.94 -8.73 -13.83
N LYS A 527 37.82 -8.62 -14.84
CA LYS A 527 39.27 -8.42 -14.62
C LYS A 527 39.68 -6.98 -14.33
N THR A 528 39.01 -6.02 -14.95
CA THR A 528 39.40 -4.60 -14.86
C THR A 528 38.36 -3.77 -14.12
N SER A 529 37.19 -4.37 -13.87
CA SER A 529 36.02 -3.71 -13.31
C SER A 529 35.53 -2.53 -14.14
N ARG A 530 35.98 -2.39 -15.40
CA ARG A 530 35.40 -1.41 -16.32
C ARG A 530 33.92 -1.69 -16.48
N THR A 531 33.09 -0.65 -16.42
CA THR A 531 31.64 -0.80 -16.42
C THR A 531 30.97 0.02 -17.52
N ALA A 532 29.90 -0.52 -18.08
CA ALA A 532 29.03 0.11 -19.08
C ALA A 532 27.55 -0.12 -18.74
N PHE A 533 26.67 0.65 -19.38
CA PHE A 533 25.22 0.49 -19.30
C PHE A 533 24.62 0.05 -20.64
N ALA A 534 23.56 -0.76 -20.59
CA ALA A 534 22.60 -0.91 -21.68
C ALA A 534 21.19 -0.62 -21.15
N TRP A 535 20.40 0.21 -21.83
CA TRP A 535 19.07 0.56 -21.33
C TRP A 535 18.03 0.82 -22.42
N ALA A 536 16.77 0.56 -22.11
CA ALA A 536 15.60 0.85 -22.92
C ALA A 536 14.41 1.15 -22.00
N GLY A 537 13.74 2.29 -22.19
CA GLY A 537 12.67 2.75 -21.30
C GLY A 537 13.03 3.99 -20.48
N ASP A 538 12.29 4.21 -19.40
CA ASP A 538 12.33 5.35 -18.48
C ASP A 538 12.92 5.05 -17.10
N SER A 539 13.11 3.79 -16.73
CA SER A 539 14.04 3.44 -15.64
C SER A 539 15.45 3.95 -15.93
N GLN A 540 16.23 4.30 -14.90
CA GLN A 540 17.53 4.95 -15.08
C GLN A 540 18.67 4.30 -14.31
N GLY A 541 19.87 4.37 -14.91
CA GLY A 541 21.15 4.11 -14.26
C GLY A 541 21.95 5.40 -14.06
N VAL A 542 22.51 5.58 -12.87
CA VAL A 542 23.41 6.67 -12.53
C VAL A 542 24.75 6.15 -12.01
N TRP A 543 25.81 6.84 -12.39
CA TRP A 543 27.17 6.61 -11.90
C TRP A 543 27.52 7.69 -10.91
N ILE A 544 27.87 7.30 -9.69
CA ILE A 544 28.19 8.22 -8.61
C ILE A 544 29.67 8.08 -8.25
N ARG A 545 30.41 9.19 -8.34
CA ARG A 545 31.84 9.28 -8.03
C ARG A 545 32.09 10.50 -7.16
N GLY A 546 32.82 10.32 -6.06
CA GLY A 546 33.13 11.41 -5.14
C GLY A 546 31.89 12.13 -4.57
N GLY A 547 30.77 11.42 -4.41
CA GLY A 547 29.51 11.98 -3.92
C GLY A 547 28.74 12.83 -4.95
N GLN A 548 29.05 12.69 -6.25
CA GLN A 548 28.35 13.37 -7.34
C GLN A 548 27.94 12.39 -8.42
N ILE A 549 26.78 12.63 -9.06
CA ILE A 549 26.38 11.91 -10.26
C ILE A 549 27.24 12.41 -11.43
N VAL A 550 28.12 11.55 -11.94
CA VAL A 550 29.03 11.87 -13.06
C VAL A 550 28.50 11.40 -14.41
N TYR A 551 27.53 10.48 -14.40
CA TYR A 551 26.83 10.00 -15.59
C TYR A 551 25.41 9.55 -15.24
N ARG A 552 24.46 9.76 -16.15
CA ARG A 552 23.06 9.36 -16.04
C ARG A 552 22.58 8.87 -17.41
N THR A 553 21.90 7.73 -17.45
CA THR A 553 21.25 7.24 -18.66
C THR A 553 20.07 8.15 -19.04
N THR A 554 19.90 8.40 -20.33
CA THR A 554 18.75 9.14 -20.85
C THR A 554 17.47 8.33 -20.72
N THR A 555 16.33 8.98 -20.50
CA THR A 555 15.03 8.32 -20.58
C THR A 555 14.55 8.26 -22.02
N HIS A 556 13.88 7.17 -22.38
CA HIS A 556 13.27 6.97 -23.68
C HIS A 556 11.77 7.23 -23.60
N THR A 557 11.37 8.50 -23.48
CA THR A 557 9.97 8.92 -23.44
C THR A 557 9.66 9.89 -24.58
N THR A 558 8.39 10.24 -24.75
CA THR A 558 7.96 11.21 -25.77
C THR A 558 8.42 12.64 -25.47
N GLU A 559 8.89 12.91 -24.26
CA GLU A 559 9.51 14.19 -23.87
C GLU A 559 10.95 14.31 -24.38
N ASN A 560 11.60 13.17 -24.67
CA ASN A 560 12.92 13.17 -25.26
C ASN A 560 12.83 13.56 -26.75
N VAL A 561 13.40 14.72 -27.08
CA VAL A 561 13.38 15.30 -28.43
C VAL A 561 13.91 14.34 -29.49
N ALA A 562 14.95 13.55 -29.18
CA ALA A 562 15.52 12.60 -30.12
C ALA A 562 14.55 11.43 -30.40
N GLU A 563 13.86 10.94 -29.37
CA GLU A 563 12.85 9.88 -29.51
C GLU A 563 11.62 10.38 -30.27
N LEU A 564 11.16 11.59 -29.97
CA LEU A 564 10.05 12.19 -30.70
C LEU A 564 10.40 12.40 -32.18
N GLN A 565 11.60 12.89 -32.47
CA GLN A 565 12.08 13.07 -33.85
C GLN A 565 12.23 11.71 -34.56
N ARG A 566 12.71 10.67 -33.87
CA ARG A 566 12.79 9.30 -34.39
C ARG A 566 11.41 8.80 -34.82
N LEU A 567 10.41 8.92 -33.95
CA LEU A 567 9.02 8.52 -34.23
C LEU A 567 8.44 9.28 -35.43
N GLN A 568 8.66 10.60 -35.50
CA GLN A 568 8.18 11.45 -36.60
C GLN A 568 8.85 11.15 -37.94
N THR A 569 10.13 10.76 -37.94
CA THR A 569 10.91 10.54 -39.17
C THR A 569 10.69 9.16 -39.77
N HIS A 570 10.55 8.13 -38.93
CA HIS A 570 10.56 6.73 -39.36
C HIS A 570 9.18 6.10 -39.49
N ARG A 571 8.11 6.80 -39.07
CA ARG A 571 6.74 6.28 -39.11
C ARG A 571 5.76 7.31 -39.66
N PRO A 572 4.78 6.88 -40.49
CA PRO A 572 3.70 7.78 -40.90
C PRO A 572 2.89 8.25 -39.69
N ALA A 573 2.48 9.52 -39.65
CA ALA A 573 1.74 10.09 -38.52
C ALA A 573 0.41 9.37 -38.17
N TYR A 574 -0.09 8.51 -39.05
CA TYR A 574 -1.30 7.71 -38.82
C TYR A 574 -1.05 6.38 -38.10
N SER A 575 0.19 5.98 -37.82
CA SER A 575 0.49 4.68 -37.19
C SER A 575 0.49 4.73 -35.66
N TYR A 576 0.46 5.93 -35.06
CA TYR A 576 0.47 6.12 -33.61
C TYR A 576 -0.35 7.34 -33.20
N ARG A 577 -0.68 7.41 -31.90
CA ARG A 577 -1.26 8.59 -31.24
C ARG A 577 -0.49 8.85 -29.95
N LEU A 578 -0.27 10.12 -29.62
CA LEU A 578 0.25 10.51 -28.31
C LEU A 578 -0.92 10.95 -27.44
N ARG A 579 -1.10 10.33 -26.27
CA ARG A 579 -2.13 10.70 -25.28
C ARG A 579 -1.47 11.01 -23.95
N HIS A 580 -1.44 12.28 -23.55
CA HIS A 580 -0.82 12.71 -22.28
C HIS A 580 0.60 12.17 -22.07
N GLY A 581 1.42 12.14 -23.13
CA GLY A 581 2.79 11.60 -23.08
C GLY A 581 2.92 10.12 -23.44
N TYR A 582 1.83 9.34 -23.42
CA TYR A 582 1.85 7.92 -23.76
C TYR A 582 1.87 7.69 -25.29
N LEU A 583 2.72 6.77 -25.74
CA LEU A 583 2.72 6.20 -27.09
C LEU A 583 1.62 5.14 -27.20
N CYS A 584 0.63 5.42 -28.03
CA CYS A 584 -0.48 4.50 -28.32
C CYS A 584 -0.45 4.05 -29.78
N SER A 585 -0.73 2.77 -30.04
CA SER A 585 -0.97 2.31 -31.41
C SER A 585 -2.37 2.71 -31.90
N THR A 586 -2.51 2.83 -33.22
CA THR A 586 -3.83 3.00 -33.87
C THR A 586 -4.52 1.67 -34.15
N THR A 587 -3.83 0.55 -33.96
CA THR A 587 -4.41 -0.79 -34.10
C THR A 587 -5.49 -1.02 -33.04
N PRO A 588 -6.66 -1.59 -33.39
CA PRO A 588 -7.70 -1.90 -32.42
C PRO A 588 -7.17 -2.81 -31.30
N ASN A 589 -7.54 -2.52 -30.06
CA ASN A 589 -7.15 -3.25 -28.84
C ASN A 589 -5.67 -3.18 -28.43
N ALA A 590 -4.84 -2.40 -29.13
CA ALA A 590 -3.46 -2.18 -28.71
C ALA A 590 -3.37 -1.20 -27.53
N GLY A 591 -2.38 -1.42 -26.67
CA GLY A 591 -2.17 -0.63 -25.45
C GLY A 591 -1.63 0.79 -25.68
N CYS A 592 -1.32 1.46 -24.57
CA CYS A 592 -0.58 2.71 -24.53
C CYS A 592 0.51 2.58 -23.46
N VAL A 593 1.73 3.01 -23.76
CA VAL A 593 2.87 2.96 -22.83
C VAL A 593 3.55 4.32 -22.76
N MET A 594 4.13 4.67 -21.61
CA MET A 594 4.96 5.88 -21.50
C MET A 594 6.26 5.78 -22.28
N PRO A 595 7.05 4.70 -22.15
CA PRO A 595 8.33 4.63 -22.83
C PRO A 595 8.19 4.36 -24.33
N THR A 596 9.07 4.97 -25.13
CA THR A 596 9.15 4.79 -26.59
C THR A 596 10.07 3.63 -26.98
N ARG A 597 10.79 3.06 -26.00
CA ARG A 597 11.65 1.88 -26.12
C ARG A 597 11.46 0.96 -24.92
N GLY A 598 11.66 -0.34 -25.09
CA GLY A 598 11.55 -1.31 -24.01
C GLY A 598 11.46 -2.73 -24.55
N LEU A 599 11.20 -3.68 -23.69
CA LEU A 599 11.04 -5.09 -24.03
C LEU A 599 9.54 -5.43 -24.10
N GLY A 600 9.14 -6.34 -24.99
CA GLY A 600 7.73 -6.72 -25.13
C GLY A 600 6.95 -5.71 -25.97
N ASP A 601 5.72 -5.38 -25.56
CA ASP A 601 4.82 -4.42 -26.25
C ASP A 601 4.79 -4.59 -27.77
N VAL A 602 4.72 -5.85 -28.21
CA VAL A 602 4.88 -6.24 -29.61
C VAL A 602 3.82 -5.57 -30.51
N ASP A 603 2.63 -5.33 -29.97
CA ASP A 603 1.53 -4.61 -30.64
C ASP A 603 1.87 -3.14 -30.90
N LEU A 604 2.77 -2.54 -30.11
CA LEU A 604 3.22 -1.16 -30.23
C LEU A 604 4.43 -0.97 -31.15
N GLU A 605 5.07 -2.04 -31.63
CA GLU A 605 6.12 -1.95 -32.67
C GLU A 605 5.58 -1.25 -33.95
N SER A 606 4.29 -1.46 -34.24
CA SER A 606 3.56 -0.78 -35.32
C SER A 606 3.49 0.74 -35.14
N ALA A 607 3.46 1.19 -33.88
CA ALA A 607 3.45 2.60 -33.48
C ALA A 607 4.86 3.21 -33.41
N GLY A 608 5.92 2.40 -33.56
CA GLY A 608 7.31 2.84 -33.49
C GLY A 608 8.00 2.56 -32.15
N PHE A 609 7.39 1.77 -31.26
CA PHE A 609 8.09 1.20 -30.10
C PHE A 609 9.31 0.38 -30.56
N LEU A 610 10.41 0.44 -29.80
CA LEU A 610 11.70 -0.13 -30.22
C LEU A 610 12.37 -0.89 -29.06
N ALA A 611 12.69 -2.16 -29.28
CA ALA A 611 13.44 -2.99 -28.32
C ALA A 611 14.96 -2.90 -28.45
N VAL A 612 15.49 -1.87 -29.12
CA VAL A 612 16.93 -1.68 -29.27
C VAL A 612 17.44 -0.84 -28.09
N PRO A 613 18.30 -1.39 -27.22
CA PRO A 613 18.84 -0.64 -26.09
C PRO A 613 19.83 0.42 -26.59
N GLU A 614 19.85 1.57 -25.91
CA GLU A 614 21.02 2.46 -25.97
C GLU A 614 22.13 1.88 -25.09
N THR A 615 23.39 2.14 -25.44
CA THR A 615 24.55 1.62 -24.73
C THR A 615 25.58 2.70 -24.48
N SER A 616 26.30 2.58 -23.37
CA SER A 616 27.46 3.43 -23.09
C SER A 616 28.75 2.71 -23.46
N ASP A 617 29.81 3.48 -23.67
CA ASP A 617 31.16 2.92 -23.64
C ASP A 617 31.51 2.42 -22.23
N PHE A 618 32.49 1.53 -22.15
CA PHE A 618 33.05 1.08 -20.89
C PHE A 618 33.95 2.16 -20.27
N VAL A 619 33.76 2.39 -18.98
CA VAL A 619 34.51 3.37 -18.18
C VAL A 619 35.24 2.68 -17.04
N GLU A 620 36.46 3.11 -16.75
CA GLU A 620 37.23 2.63 -15.59
C GLU A 620 36.59 3.07 -14.28
N VAL A 621 36.47 2.12 -13.35
CA VAL A 621 35.91 2.35 -12.01
C VAL A 621 36.98 2.81 -11.03
N GLU A 622 36.59 3.71 -10.14
CA GLU A 622 37.37 4.13 -8.98
C GLU A 622 36.87 3.42 -7.71
N ALA A 623 37.72 3.37 -6.67
CA ALA A 623 37.45 2.57 -5.47
C ALA A 623 36.15 2.91 -4.72
N ASP A 624 35.69 4.16 -4.82
CA ASP A 624 34.49 4.67 -4.14
C ASP A 624 33.30 4.85 -5.10
N ASP A 625 33.39 4.35 -6.33
CA ASP A 625 32.30 4.43 -7.29
C ASP A 625 31.11 3.59 -6.84
N VAL A 626 29.91 4.19 -6.96
CA VAL A 626 28.64 3.51 -6.74
C VAL A 626 27.80 3.65 -7.98
N ILE A 627 27.32 2.52 -8.48
CA ILE A 627 26.34 2.48 -9.56
C ILE A 627 24.98 2.21 -8.95
N LEU A 628 24.03 3.08 -9.28
CA LEU A 628 22.63 2.96 -8.88
C LEU A 628 21.80 2.76 -10.15
N ILE A 629 21.08 1.64 -10.23
CA ILE A 629 19.99 1.48 -11.21
C ILE A 629 18.66 1.42 -10.45
N ALA A 630 17.65 2.14 -10.93
CA ALA A 630 16.34 2.20 -10.28
C ALA A 630 15.20 2.44 -11.27
N SER A 631 14.00 1.95 -10.93
CA SER A 631 12.75 2.24 -11.65
C SER A 631 12.30 3.69 -11.46
N ASP A 632 11.33 4.13 -12.25
CA ASP A 632 10.74 5.46 -12.12
C ASP A 632 10.07 5.66 -10.74
N GLY A 633 9.64 4.57 -10.09
CA GLY A 633 9.19 4.56 -8.70
C GLY A 633 10.19 5.15 -7.69
N LEU A 634 11.50 5.20 -7.99
CA LEU A 634 12.43 6.04 -7.23
C LEU A 634 12.47 7.47 -7.77
N TRP A 635 12.72 7.61 -9.08
CA TRP A 635 13.11 8.86 -9.72
C TRP A 635 12.00 9.92 -9.78
N ASP A 636 10.74 9.51 -9.77
CA ASP A 636 9.59 10.41 -9.81
C ASP A 636 9.36 11.16 -8.50
N VAL A 637 9.83 10.61 -7.38
CA VAL A 637 9.52 11.13 -6.03
C VAL A 637 10.73 11.39 -5.14
N VAL A 638 11.91 10.90 -5.50
CA VAL A 638 13.17 11.16 -4.77
C VAL A 638 14.13 11.96 -5.64
N SER A 639 14.49 13.16 -5.16
CA SER A 639 15.43 14.06 -5.84
C SER A 639 16.88 13.55 -5.81
N GLU A 640 17.70 14.01 -6.75
CA GLU A 640 19.13 13.70 -6.80
C GLU A 640 19.85 14.07 -5.50
N GLU A 641 19.50 15.22 -4.91
CA GLU A 641 20.07 15.68 -3.66
C GLU A 641 19.76 14.73 -2.51
N GLN A 642 18.55 14.18 -2.46
CA GLN A 642 18.17 13.19 -1.46
C GLN A 642 18.89 11.86 -1.66
N VAL A 643 19.04 11.40 -2.91
CA VAL A 643 19.81 10.19 -3.24
C VAL A 643 21.24 10.33 -2.74
N LEU A 644 21.91 11.43 -3.10
CA LEU A 644 23.30 11.69 -2.70
C LEU A 644 23.43 11.85 -1.18
N ALA A 645 22.46 12.49 -0.51
CA ALA A 645 22.45 12.62 0.94
C ALA A 645 22.34 11.26 1.65
N ILE A 646 21.47 10.37 1.17
CA ILE A 646 21.31 9.00 1.72
C ILE A 646 22.59 8.20 1.54
N LEU A 647 23.22 8.26 0.36
CA LEU A 647 24.46 7.54 0.07
C LEU A 647 25.68 8.09 0.82
N ALA A 648 25.64 9.36 1.24
CA ALA A 648 26.67 9.99 2.05
C ALA A 648 26.46 9.83 3.57
N ASP A 649 25.32 9.29 4.01
CA ASP A 649 25.01 9.16 5.45
C ASP A 649 25.91 8.11 6.12
N LYS A 650 26.73 8.58 7.06
CA LYS A 650 27.65 7.74 7.84
C LYS A 650 26.93 6.74 8.76
N GLN A 651 25.65 6.97 9.05
CA GLN A 651 24.80 6.05 9.80
C GLN A 651 24.32 4.86 8.96
N LEU A 652 24.49 4.91 7.63
CA LEU A 652 24.16 3.85 6.69
C LEU A 652 25.46 3.29 6.05
N PRO A 653 26.29 2.56 6.82
CA PRO A 653 27.63 2.18 6.36
C PRO A 653 27.64 1.06 5.30
N THR A 654 26.54 0.34 5.13
CA THR A 654 26.44 -0.80 4.20
C THR A 654 25.61 -0.43 2.97
N LEU A 655 25.90 -1.09 1.84
CA LEU A 655 25.06 -0.98 0.64
C LEU A 655 23.62 -1.38 0.92
N GLU A 656 23.42 -2.37 1.78
CA GLU A 656 22.08 -2.80 2.18
C GLU A 656 21.30 -1.68 2.86
N ALA A 657 21.88 -1.07 3.90
CA ALA A 657 21.24 0.03 4.62
C ALA A 657 20.92 1.21 3.68
N GLN A 658 21.82 1.50 2.74
CA GLN A 658 21.64 2.54 1.73
C GLN A 658 20.50 2.21 0.74
N ALA A 659 20.47 0.98 0.20
CA ALA A 659 19.42 0.54 -0.72
C ALA A 659 18.04 0.52 -0.04
N THR A 660 17.98 0.02 1.20
CA THR A 660 16.76 0.05 2.03
C THR A 660 16.30 1.48 2.26
N ALA A 661 17.21 2.40 2.61
CA ALA A 661 16.86 3.79 2.87
C ALA A 661 16.34 4.52 1.63
N LEU A 662 16.94 4.26 0.45
CA LEU A 662 16.47 4.80 -0.83
C LEU A 662 15.05 4.32 -1.15
N ALA A 663 14.82 3.00 -1.11
CA ALA A 663 13.50 2.43 -1.36
C ALA A 663 12.46 2.93 -0.33
N ALA A 664 12.83 3.02 0.95
CA ALA A 664 11.94 3.52 1.99
C ALA A 664 11.64 5.01 1.85
N ALA A 665 12.61 5.81 1.37
CA ALA A 665 12.38 7.23 1.07
C ALA A 665 11.36 7.40 -0.06
N ALA A 666 11.49 6.62 -1.14
CA ALA A 666 10.53 6.61 -2.25
C ALA A 666 9.13 6.20 -1.78
N VAL A 667 9.00 5.08 -1.06
CA VAL A 667 7.72 4.61 -0.52
C VAL A 667 7.06 5.68 0.37
N ARG A 668 7.83 6.36 1.23
CA ARG A 668 7.31 7.45 2.05
C ARG A 668 6.85 8.65 1.20
N ALA A 669 7.61 9.00 0.16
CA ALA A 669 7.30 10.11 -0.72
C ALA A 669 6.02 9.84 -1.54
N TRP A 670 5.90 8.65 -2.14
CA TRP A 670 4.68 8.21 -2.83
C TRP A 670 3.46 8.28 -1.91
N ARG A 671 3.55 7.71 -0.70
CA ARG A 671 2.45 7.76 0.28
C ARG A 671 2.07 9.18 0.67
N ALA A 672 3.04 10.10 0.78
CA ALA A 672 2.78 11.48 1.13
C ALA A 672 2.14 12.28 -0.02
N GLN A 673 2.48 11.97 -1.27
CA GLN A 673 2.03 12.71 -2.44
C GLN A 673 0.72 12.17 -3.03
N TYR A 674 0.54 10.85 -3.05
CA TYR A 674 -0.56 10.18 -3.76
C TYR A 674 -1.35 9.17 -2.88
N GLY A 675 -0.94 8.96 -1.63
CA GLY A 675 -1.56 7.95 -0.75
C GLY A 675 -1.06 6.52 -1.01
N SER A 676 -1.51 5.55 -0.21
CA SER A 676 -0.97 4.18 -0.23
C SER A 676 -1.43 3.30 -1.41
N SER A 677 -2.53 3.65 -2.07
CA SER A 677 -3.13 2.88 -3.18
C SER A 677 -2.60 3.26 -4.57
N GLU A 678 -1.91 4.41 -4.69
CA GLU A 678 -1.41 4.96 -5.95
C GLU A 678 0.13 4.98 -6.03
N ALA A 679 0.83 4.46 -5.01
CA ALA A 679 2.29 4.33 -5.04
C ALA A 679 2.72 3.35 -6.13
N ASP A 680 3.77 3.68 -6.88
CA ASP A 680 4.36 2.75 -7.84
C ASP A 680 5.15 1.63 -7.16
N ASP A 681 5.53 0.62 -7.94
CA ASP A 681 6.58 -0.29 -7.53
C ASP A 681 7.92 0.47 -7.43
N VAL A 682 8.71 0.16 -6.41
CA VAL A 682 10.00 0.80 -6.17
C VAL A 682 11.08 -0.25 -6.19
N SER A 683 12.00 -0.14 -7.15
CA SER A 683 13.15 -1.03 -7.28
C SER A 683 14.45 -0.25 -7.36
N VAL A 684 15.40 -0.67 -6.52
CA VAL A 684 16.72 -0.05 -6.39
C VAL A 684 17.77 -1.16 -6.35
N LEU A 685 18.80 -1.07 -7.19
CA LEU A 685 20.03 -1.84 -7.07
C LEU A 685 21.21 -0.88 -6.94
N LEU A 686 21.93 -0.99 -5.82
CA LEU A 686 23.25 -0.43 -5.64
C LEU A 686 24.31 -1.48 -5.96
N TYR A 687 25.28 -1.12 -6.78
CA TYR A 687 26.38 -1.98 -7.19
C TYR A 687 27.71 -1.24 -7.01
N ARG A 688 28.66 -1.87 -6.31
CA ARG A 688 30.06 -1.42 -6.19
C ARG A 688 30.94 -2.40 -6.96
N PRO A 689 31.39 -2.05 -8.17
CA PRO A 689 32.34 -2.87 -8.91
C PRO A 689 33.63 -3.02 -8.09
N GLN A 690 33.88 -4.20 -7.53
CA GLN A 690 35.12 -4.45 -6.79
C GLN A 690 36.27 -4.63 -7.78
N LEU A 691 37.41 -3.99 -7.53
CA LEU A 691 38.67 -4.36 -8.17
C LEU A 691 39.12 -5.66 -7.51
N ASP A 692 39.18 -6.76 -8.26
CA ASP A 692 39.87 -7.95 -7.77
C ASP A 692 41.30 -7.55 -7.42
N SER A 693 41.62 -7.50 -6.11
CA SER A 693 42.99 -7.36 -5.69
C SER A 693 43.73 -8.55 -6.25
N ALA A 694 44.58 -8.31 -7.25
CA ALA A 694 45.46 -9.31 -7.82
C ALA A 694 46.03 -10.14 -6.66
N SER A 695 45.73 -11.43 -6.69
CA SER A 695 46.25 -12.41 -5.75
C SER A 695 47.72 -12.14 -5.49
N GLY A 696 48.04 -11.72 -4.27
CA GLY A 696 49.39 -11.71 -3.75
C GLY A 696 49.90 -13.14 -3.69
N ALA A 697 50.39 -13.62 -4.82
CA ALA A 697 51.26 -14.79 -4.94
C ALA A 697 52.54 -14.28 -5.60
N GLU A 698 53.40 -13.65 -4.80
CA GLU A 698 54.82 -13.53 -5.12
C GLU A 698 55.46 -14.92 -5.04
N LEU A 699 56.05 -15.33 -6.17
CA LEU A 699 57.12 -16.33 -6.42
C LEU A 699 56.91 -17.79 -5.97
#